data_AF-A0A5N6Z9C3-F1
#
_entry.id   AF-A0A5N6Z9C3-F1
#
_cell.length_a   1.000
_cell.length_b   1.000
_cell.length_c   1.000
_cell.angle_alpha   90.00
_cell.angle_beta   90.00
_cell.angle_gamma   90.00
#
_symmetry.space_group_name_H-M   'P 1'
#
loop_
_entity.id
_entity.type
_entity.pdbx_description
1 polymer ?
#
loop_
_entity_poly.entity_id
_entity_poly.type
_entity_poly.pdbx_seq_one_letter_code
_entity_poly.pdbx_strand_id
1 'polypeptide(L)'
;MPRARRSTRAGARIKYTNDPFELAGVSDESDSNRTKAPKGREEQNGDNDSSDEEFKANDDEQEEEEGDVDDISDEDVAPENDDGEGDNDDQYASDSKGAGRRARKAVASRPKVQARRHTDGAAAALSKDELHSRGTPSSEHMGKMVHLRTTFGTDEKDLLSIVYARERWFRGVDSGFPTRDSLNEVLNVPDCGYGLTFGVEPEEMKRERTRGWDWYYDNNVGVRFRKRQRLEAITETQAYRMFIPRAKEKKHTVLIGPVDDQKKFTLGHHECFDFGEAFGEAKVREKAKPSTGKSKGKASAQQHSTGRKRKNREGWILNVGQKVQCMAWAPNQPGLTQYLGVATPISKEEKENCPDPFKDQGAPAFRPSAPYPCALQLWMFKAEREESLTKHIDMNFKPRLRMALCSNWGDLRRMAWCPMCRDPREEDDDDALKTVGLLAGVWGDGYVRVLDVKLSRDPNKVEYYQVHSPVFEAKPPSTLCTSLTWLSPSDIAVGCANGFIAIWSIVSSQTSAPIPIPYFYQPIHSTYVLNLASAYPTNAHLITSTSMDGETRLWSVLDPQKDLVESNRMRVGSPHLSYSPLLHSFLSSDENDFARLLAVRRFYTTTAIARFSSTVSSLAPCSAWHPSVMYGCTSGAAVATNPIRRLLHVKEKQWQQTWFTHEWVRGDDTDSPGISRFHDGYRAESISLLRNMMGDRKMVNGVMIITIYEEGTHITALSWNPNQACAGWASAGMGCGLIRVEDLAT
;
A
#
# COMPACT_ATOMS: atom_id res chain seq x y z
N MET A 1 -48.03 -14.25 40.26
CA MET A 1 -47.60 -15.66 40.34
C MET A 1 -47.97 -16.34 39.03
N PRO A 2 -46.99 -16.79 38.24
CA PRO A 2 -46.84 -18.23 38.07
C PRO A 2 -45.37 -18.74 38.10
N ARG A 3 -45.24 -19.99 38.59
CA ARG A 3 -44.15 -20.99 38.45
C ARG A 3 -44.31 -21.70 37.08
N ALA A 4 -43.38 -22.47 36.48
CA ALA A 4 -42.01 -22.90 36.74
C ALA A 4 -41.42 -23.55 35.46
N ARG A 5 -40.08 -23.56 35.37
CA ARG A 5 -39.15 -24.57 34.79
C ARG A 5 -39.49 -25.24 33.43
N ARG A 6 -38.51 -25.22 32.52
CA ARG A 6 -37.72 -26.42 32.19
C ARG A 6 -36.35 -26.10 31.58
N SER A 7 -35.35 -26.76 32.17
CA SER A 7 -34.02 -26.99 31.62
C SER A 7 -34.13 -28.07 30.55
N THR A 8 -33.48 -27.84 29.41
CA THR A 8 -33.06 -28.88 28.48
C THR A 8 -31.64 -28.56 28.03
N ARG A 9 -30.66 -29.06 28.81
CA ARG A 9 -29.36 -29.44 28.26
C ARG A 9 -29.61 -30.63 27.33
N ALA A 10 -29.59 -30.40 26.03
CA ALA A 10 -29.28 -31.42 25.04
C ALA A 10 -27.90 -31.06 24.48
N GLY A 11 -26.93 -31.92 24.74
CA GLY A 11 -25.55 -31.71 24.36
C GLY A 11 -25.39 -31.75 22.84
N ALA A 12 -25.22 -30.57 22.25
CA ALA A 12 -24.40 -30.47 21.06
C ALA A 12 -22.93 -30.48 21.51
N ARG A 13 -22.09 -31.29 20.87
CA ARG A 13 -20.63 -31.21 21.02
C ARG A 13 -20.19 -29.78 20.72
N ILE A 14 -19.94 -28.99 21.77
CA ILE A 14 -19.24 -27.73 21.65
C ILE A 14 -17.79 -28.12 21.35
N LYS A 15 -17.39 -28.12 20.08
CA LYS A 15 -15.98 -28.04 19.72
C LYS A 15 -15.51 -26.65 20.17
N TYR A 16 -14.75 -26.60 21.25
CA TYR A 16 -13.90 -25.44 21.50
C TYR A 16 -12.97 -25.30 20.29
N THR A 17 -12.93 -24.13 19.68
CA THR A 17 -11.99 -23.77 18.61
C THR A 17 -10.57 -24.05 19.08
N ASN A 18 -9.96 -25.13 18.58
CA ASN A 18 -8.52 -25.35 18.66
C ASN A 18 -8.00 -25.35 17.21
N ASP A 19 -7.28 -24.29 16.86
CA ASP A 19 -6.03 -24.29 16.07
C ASP A 19 -5.56 -22.84 15.91
N PRO A 20 -4.65 -22.39 16.78
CA PRO A 20 -3.69 -21.33 16.51
C PRO A 20 -2.35 -21.99 16.15
N PHE A 21 -2.36 -22.83 15.12
CA PHE A 21 -1.35 -23.84 14.75
C PHE A 21 -1.20 -24.94 15.81
N GLU A 22 -2.33 -25.59 16.18
CA GLU A 22 -2.63 -26.28 17.45
C GLU A 22 -1.38 -26.55 18.31
N LEU A 23 -1.03 -25.57 19.16
CA LEU A 23 0.02 -25.61 20.19
C LEU A 23 1.42 -26.02 19.66
N ALA A 24 1.84 -25.40 18.56
CA ALA A 24 3.22 -25.23 18.07
C ALA A 24 4.08 -26.50 17.80
N GLY A 25 3.46 -27.68 17.78
CA GLY A 25 4.07 -28.96 17.42
C GLY A 25 3.72 -29.54 16.03
N VAL A 26 2.83 -28.91 15.25
CA VAL A 26 2.38 -29.21 13.85
C VAL A 26 2.15 -30.70 13.50
N SER A 27 0.89 -31.16 13.42
CA SER A 27 0.51 -32.36 12.65
C SER A 27 -0.82 -32.22 11.92
N ASP A 28 -0.85 -32.69 10.67
CA ASP A 28 -2.02 -33.28 10.01
C ASP A 28 -1.51 -34.61 9.41
N GLU A 29 -2.04 -35.76 9.83
CA GLU A 29 -1.39 -37.08 9.62
C GLU A 29 -1.16 -37.43 8.14
N SER A 30 0.12 -37.45 7.74
CA SER A 30 0.61 -38.30 6.64
C SER A 30 2.05 -38.73 6.89
N ASP A 31 2.29 -39.47 7.97
CA ASP A 31 3.57 -40.15 8.21
C ASP A 31 3.34 -41.47 8.98
N SER A 32 2.63 -42.42 8.36
CA SER A 32 2.47 -43.75 8.93
C SER A 32 3.68 -44.63 8.63
N ASN A 33 4.73 -44.51 9.43
CA ASN A 33 5.58 -45.67 9.69
C ASN A 33 6.32 -45.59 11.03
N ARG A 34 6.08 -46.61 11.87
CA ARG A 34 6.54 -46.87 13.25
C ARG A 34 5.51 -46.38 14.30
N THR A 35 4.95 -47.23 15.16
CA THR A 35 5.61 -48.30 15.93
C THR A 35 4.58 -49.26 16.58
N LYS A 36 4.92 -50.55 16.58
CA LYS A 36 4.69 -51.58 17.61
C LYS A 36 3.31 -51.72 18.29
N ALA A 37 2.69 -52.88 18.02
CA ALA A 37 1.73 -53.55 18.91
C ALA A 37 2.39 -53.91 20.28
N PRO A 38 1.62 -54.16 21.37
CA PRO A 38 0.80 -55.37 21.47
C PRO A 38 -0.55 -55.28 22.23
N LYS A 39 -1.47 -56.13 21.76
CA LYS A 39 -2.43 -57.01 22.47
C LYS A 39 -3.28 -56.48 23.65
N GLY A 40 -4.60 -56.59 23.46
CA GLY A 40 -5.59 -56.85 24.50
C GLY A 40 -6.98 -57.01 23.90
N ARG A 41 -7.48 -58.24 23.81
CA ARG A 41 -8.80 -58.65 23.32
C ARG A 41 -9.94 -58.02 24.13
N GLU A 42 -11.02 -57.63 23.46
CA GLU A 42 -12.31 -58.33 23.60
C GLU A 42 -13.26 -57.95 22.46
N GLU A 43 -13.89 -58.99 21.91
CA GLU A 43 -14.86 -58.98 20.83
C GLU A 43 -16.22 -58.47 21.34
N GLN A 44 -16.96 -57.72 20.52
CA GLN A 44 -18.34 -58.07 20.23
C GLN A 44 -18.84 -57.45 18.92
N ASN A 45 -19.46 -58.34 18.14
CA ASN A 45 -20.06 -58.20 16.82
C ASN A 45 -21.14 -57.13 16.72
N GLY A 46 -21.39 -56.68 15.48
CA GLY A 46 -22.70 -56.12 15.11
C GLY A 46 -22.72 -55.25 13.86
N ASP A 47 -22.50 -55.89 12.70
CA ASP A 47 -23.10 -55.63 11.38
C ASP A 47 -22.99 -54.28 10.65
N ASN A 48 -22.46 -54.41 9.42
CA ASN A 48 -22.70 -53.56 8.26
C ASN A 48 -24.18 -53.19 8.09
N ASP A 49 -24.47 -51.94 7.73
CA ASP A 49 -25.05 -51.72 6.41
C ASP A 49 -24.77 -50.31 5.87
N SER A 50 -24.56 -50.27 4.56
CA SER A 50 -24.30 -49.14 3.71
C SER A 50 -25.62 -48.79 3.01
N SER A 51 -26.07 -47.54 3.08
CA SER A 51 -26.92 -47.00 2.01
C SER A 51 -26.94 -45.47 2.01
N ASP A 52 -26.37 -44.89 0.94
CA ASP A 52 -26.85 -43.67 0.33
C ASP A 52 -28.35 -43.79 0.09
N GLU A 53 -29.16 -42.77 0.43
CA GLU A 53 -30.33 -42.37 -0.35
C GLU A 53 -30.58 -40.85 -0.23
N GLU A 54 -30.27 -40.18 -1.35
CA GLU A 54 -31.05 -39.17 -2.06
C GLU A 54 -32.32 -38.63 -1.35
N PHE A 55 -32.35 -37.32 -1.06
CA PHE A 55 -33.61 -36.59 -0.87
C PHE A 55 -33.68 -35.40 -1.82
N LYS A 56 -34.50 -35.56 -2.87
CA LYS A 56 -35.00 -34.51 -3.75
C LYS A 56 -36.05 -33.70 -3.00
N ALA A 57 -35.97 -32.37 -3.07
CA ALA A 57 -37.10 -31.48 -2.81
C ALA A 57 -37.49 -30.79 -4.12
N ASN A 58 -38.75 -30.96 -4.49
CA ASN A 58 -39.40 -30.49 -5.70
C ASN A 58 -39.38 -28.96 -5.84
N ASP A 59 -39.30 -28.54 -7.10
CA ASP A 59 -39.77 -27.27 -7.62
C ASP A 59 -41.27 -27.08 -7.31
N ASP A 60 -41.62 -25.93 -6.75
CA ASP A 60 -42.89 -25.28 -7.03
C ASP A 60 -42.57 -23.86 -7.52
N GLU A 61 -42.76 -23.68 -8.81
CA GLU A 61 -42.76 -22.39 -9.51
C GLU A 61 -43.97 -21.57 -9.03
N GLN A 62 -43.72 -20.43 -8.39
CA GLN A 62 -44.62 -19.29 -8.45
C GLN A 62 -43.83 -18.09 -8.98
N GLU A 63 -44.13 -17.74 -10.22
CA GLU A 63 -43.84 -16.46 -10.83
C GLU A 63 -44.50 -15.35 -9.98
N GLU A 64 -43.68 -14.48 -9.38
CA GLU A 64 -44.13 -13.14 -9.00
C GLU A 64 -43.14 -12.11 -9.54
N GLU A 65 -43.72 -11.12 -10.22
CA GLU A 65 -43.11 -10.10 -11.06
C GLU A 65 -42.05 -9.26 -10.34
N GLU A 66 -40.95 -8.96 -11.05
CA GLU A 66 -40.01 -7.90 -10.69
C GLU A 66 -40.72 -6.54 -10.71
N GLY A 67 -41.19 -6.10 -9.54
CA GLY A 67 -41.58 -4.72 -9.30
C GLY A 67 -40.37 -3.89 -8.88
N ASP A 68 -39.90 -3.04 -9.80
CA ASP A 68 -39.09 -1.87 -9.48
C ASP A 68 -39.77 -1.07 -8.36
N VAL A 69 -39.10 -0.91 -7.22
CA VAL A 69 -39.50 0.06 -6.19
C VAL A 69 -38.33 0.97 -5.88
N ASP A 70 -38.57 2.22 -6.25
CA ASP A 70 -37.72 3.40 -6.12
C ASP A 70 -37.20 3.69 -4.70
N ASP A 71 -35.99 4.23 -4.70
CA ASP A 71 -35.38 5.21 -3.80
C ASP A 71 -36.15 5.62 -2.53
N ILE A 72 -35.61 5.22 -1.38
CA ILE A 72 -35.81 5.93 -0.10
C ILE A 72 -34.55 6.74 0.18
N SER A 73 -34.67 8.05 0.03
CA SER A 73 -33.69 9.06 0.44
C SER A 73 -33.68 9.19 1.96
N ASP A 74 -32.52 8.98 2.59
CA ASP A 74 -32.31 9.34 4.00
C ASP A 74 -31.99 10.84 4.12
N GLU A 75 -32.80 11.53 4.93
CA GLU A 75 -32.57 12.90 5.40
C GLU A 75 -31.50 12.88 6.51
N ASP A 76 -30.45 13.69 6.33
CA ASP A 76 -29.41 13.89 7.33
C ASP A 76 -29.94 14.60 8.58
N VAL A 77 -29.62 14.00 9.73
CA VAL A 77 -29.74 14.55 11.08
C VAL A 77 -28.70 15.66 11.25
N ALA A 78 -29.14 16.91 11.35
CA ALA A 78 -28.29 18.03 11.74
C ALA A 78 -28.03 17.99 13.28
N PRO A 79 -26.80 18.26 13.75
CA PRO A 79 -26.54 18.42 15.17
C PRO A 79 -27.04 19.79 15.66
N GLU A 80 -27.70 19.78 16.82
CA GLU A 80 -28.06 20.97 17.58
C GLU A 80 -26.78 21.65 18.10
N ASN A 81 -26.59 22.92 17.75
CA ASN A 81 -25.65 23.80 18.43
C ASN A 81 -26.38 24.44 19.62
N ASP A 82 -25.89 24.10 20.81
CA ASP A 82 -26.22 24.71 22.10
C ASP A 82 -25.32 25.93 22.29
N ASP A 83 -25.86 27.13 22.05
CA ASP A 83 -25.25 28.39 22.47
C ASP A 83 -26.26 29.10 23.38
N GLY A 84 -26.19 28.78 24.67
CA GLY A 84 -26.87 29.50 25.74
C GLY A 84 -26.01 30.65 26.31
N GLU A 85 -26.73 31.66 26.83
CA GLU A 85 -26.28 32.89 27.52
C GLU A 85 -25.90 34.05 26.58
N GLY A 86 -26.57 35.20 26.54
CA GLY A 86 -27.57 35.82 27.41
C GLY A 86 -27.13 37.26 27.70
N ASP A 87 -27.85 38.28 27.21
CA ASP A 87 -28.32 39.37 28.07
C ASP A 87 -29.32 40.31 27.38
N ASN A 88 -30.13 40.92 28.25
CA ASN A 88 -31.35 41.69 28.04
C ASN A 88 -31.20 42.99 27.25
N ASP A 89 -32.29 43.41 26.59
CA ASP A 89 -32.94 44.68 26.97
C ASP A 89 -34.39 44.79 26.45
N ASP A 90 -35.22 45.35 27.33
CA ASP A 90 -36.67 45.55 27.27
C ASP A 90 -37.13 46.51 26.16
N GLN A 91 -38.34 46.30 25.60
CA GLN A 91 -39.41 47.31 25.65
C GLN A 91 -40.78 46.91 25.02
N TYR A 92 -41.80 46.96 25.88
CA TYR A 92 -43.20 47.42 25.73
C TYR A 92 -44.11 47.04 24.53
N ALA A 93 -45.12 46.22 24.88
CA ALA A 93 -46.53 46.63 25.10
C ALA A 93 -47.64 46.31 24.07
N SER A 94 -48.70 45.70 24.66
CA SER A 94 -50.15 45.85 24.41
C SER A 94 -50.77 45.14 23.20
N ASP A 95 -52.02 44.70 23.20
CA ASP A 95 -52.95 44.17 24.21
C ASP A 95 -54.13 43.57 23.40
N SER A 96 -55.03 42.82 24.07
CA SER A 96 -56.41 42.47 23.66
C SER A 96 -56.75 41.05 23.12
N LYS A 97 -57.12 40.19 24.09
CA LYS A 97 -58.42 39.51 24.32
C LYS A 97 -59.26 38.97 23.14
N GLY A 98 -59.68 37.69 23.24
CA GLY A 98 -60.95 37.23 22.66
C GLY A 98 -61.21 35.73 22.44
N ALA A 99 -61.48 34.98 23.51
CA ALA A 99 -62.36 33.80 23.65
C ALA A 99 -62.61 32.81 22.47
N GLY A 100 -62.04 31.59 22.59
CA GLY A 100 -62.75 30.30 22.70
C GLY A 100 -63.71 29.80 21.59
N ARG A 101 -63.33 28.70 20.90
CA ARG A 101 -64.17 27.49 20.74
C ARG A 101 -63.40 26.28 20.18
N ARG A 102 -63.80 25.11 20.66
CA ARG A 102 -63.22 23.77 20.44
C ARG A 102 -63.38 23.24 19.00
N ALA A 103 -62.38 22.46 18.61
CA ALA A 103 -62.42 21.22 17.80
C ALA A 103 -62.75 21.31 16.30
N ARG A 104 -61.74 21.02 15.46
CA ARG A 104 -61.56 19.73 14.74
C ARG A 104 -60.27 19.81 13.91
N LYS A 105 -59.37 18.83 14.09
CA LYS A 105 -58.16 18.66 13.28
C LYS A 105 -58.56 18.37 11.83
N ALA A 106 -58.27 19.32 10.94
CA ALA A 106 -58.13 19.06 9.50
C ALA A 106 -56.65 19.29 9.16
N VAL A 107 -56.02 18.25 8.63
CA VAL A 107 -54.63 18.29 8.17
C VAL A 107 -54.58 19.21 6.96
N ALA A 108 -54.05 20.42 7.16
CA ALA A 108 -53.78 21.35 6.09
C ALA A 108 -52.45 20.95 5.41
N SER A 109 -52.55 20.51 4.17
CA SER A 109 -51.40 20.33 3.27
C SER A 109 -50.63 21.65 3.15
N ARG A 110 -49.40 21.69 3.66
CA ARG A 110 -48.46 22.78 3.37
C ARG A 110 -48.05 22.71 1.90
N PRO A 111 -47.90 23.85 1.21
CA PRO A 111 -47.57 23.86 -0.21
C PRO A 111 -46.13 23.39 -0.39
N LYS A 112 -45.93 22.43 -1.30
CA LYS A 112 -44.60 22.10 -1.82
C LYS A 112 -44.03 23.36 -2.45
N VAL A 113 -42.96 23.90 -1.87
CA VAL A 113 -42.10 24.86 -2.55
C VAL A 113 -41.47 24.11 -3.71
N GLN A 114 -42.00 24.32 -4.92
CA GLN A 114 -41.36 23.84 -6.14
C GLN A 114 -40.01 24.53 -6.26
N ALA A 115 -38.93 23.80 -6.01
CA ALA A 115 -37.61 24.20 -6.46
C ALA A 115 -37.70 24.40 -7.98
N ARG A 116 -37.52 25.65 -8.42
CA ARG A 116 -37.49 26.00 -9.84
C ARG A 116 -36.40 25.16 -10.50
N ARG A 117 -36.80 24.21 -11.36
CA ARG A 117 -35.89 23.62 -12.36
C ARG A 117 -35.44 24.77 -13.25
N HIS A 118 -34.16 25.14 -13.15
CA HIS A 118 -33.52 25.95 -14.17
C HIS A 118 -33.47 25.11 -15.46
N THR A 119 -34.38 25.39 -16.37
CA THR A 119 -34.25 25.06 -17.78
C THR A 119 -33.20 26.01 -18.35
N ASP A 120 -31.98 25.51 -18.55
CA ASP A 120 -31.15 25.75 -19.74
C ASP A 120 -29.70 25.33 -19.46
N GLY A 121 -29.11 24.63 -20.43
CA GLY A 121 -27.76 24.09 -20.40
C GLY A 121 -26.65 25.15 -20.51
N ALA A 122 -26.70 26.17 -19.66
CA ALA A 122 -25.57 27.05 -19.41
C ALA A 122 -24.80 26.51 -18.20
N ALA A 123 -23.51 26.24 -18.39
CA ALA A 123 -22.59 25.99 -17.30
C ALA A 123 -22.80 27.05 -16.20
N ALA A 124 -22.79 26.62 -14.94
CA ALA A 124 -22.88 27.48 -13.78
C ALA A 124 -21.77 28.55 -13.84
N ALA A 125 -22.07 29.68 -14.48
CA ALA A 125 -21.30 30.90 -14.39
C ALA A 125 -21.58 31.47 -13.01
N LEU A 126 -20.54 31.48 -12.19
CA LEU A 126 -20.51 32.15 -10.89
C LEU A 126 -21.11 33.56 -11.05
N SER A 127 -22.06 33.93 -10.18
CA SER A 127 -22.52 35.31 -10.09
C SER A 127 -21.32 36.20 -9.73
N LYS A 128 -21.15 37.30 -10.47
CA LYS A 128 -19.99 38.20 -10.41
C LYS A 128 -19.70 38.81 -9.03
N ASP A 129 -20.64 38.70 -8.08
CA ASP A 129 -20.58 39.35 -6.76
C ASP A 129 -20.34 38.40 -5.57
N GLU A 130 -20.17 37.09 -5.79
CA GLU A 130 -19.79 36.17 -4.71
C GLU A 130 -18.26 35.99 -4.63
N LEU A 131 -17.63 36.74 -3.73
CA LEU A 131 -16.18 36.68 -3.48
C LEU A 131 -15.76 35.55 -2.51
N HIS A 132 -16.70 34.71 -2.08
CA HIS A 132 -16.42 33.55 -1.23
C HIS A 132 -17.07 32.30 -1.80
N SER A 133 -16.32 31.52 -2.58
CA SER A 133 -16.68 30.14 -2.89
C SER A 133 -15.63 29.21 -2.28
N ARG A 134 -16.02 28.36 -1.32
CA ARG A 134 -15.19 27.24 -0.80
C ARG A 134 -15.08 26.08 -1.81
N GLY A 135 -14.93 26.40 -3.09
CA GLY A 135 -14.98 25.46 -4.21
C GLY A 135 -16.26 25.58 -5.05
N THR A 136 -16.21 25.02 -6.25
CA THR A 136 -17.38 24.90 -7.13
C THR A 136 -18.43 24.01 -6.45
N PRO A 137 -19.72 24.43 -6.41
CA PRO A 137 -20.78 23.61 -5.84
C PRO A 137 -20.87 22.30 -6.63
N SER A 138 -20.48 21.21 -5.97
CA SER A 138 -20.44 19.88 -6.58
C SER A 138 -21.62 19.07 -6.04
N SER A 139 -22.68 18.96 -6.84
CA SER A 139 -23.70 17.94 -6.64
C SER A 139 -23.07 16.55 -6.83
N GLU A 140 -23.37 15.59 -5.94
CA GLU A 140 -22.97 14.19 -6.11
C GLU A 140 -23.61 13.55 -7.36
N HIS A 141 -24.69 14.15 -7.86
CA HIS A 141 -25.38 13.75 -9.09
C HIS A 141 -24.94 14.63 -10.25
N MET A 142 -23.66 14.51 -10.61
CA MET A 142 -23.08 15.23 -11.72
C MET A 142 -23.14 14.40 -13.01
N GLY A 143 -23.51 15.01 -14.13
CA GLY A 143 -23.41 14.36 -15.44
C GLY A 143 -21.95 13.95 -15.74
N LYS A 144 -21.73 12.82 -16.43
CA LYS A 144 -20.39 12.22 -16.65
C LYS A 144 -19.34 13.22 -17.15
N MET A 145 -19.71 14.08 -18.09
CA MET A 145 -18.81 15.10 -18.66
C MET A 145 -18.39 16.15 -17.62
N VAL A 146 -19.33 16.57 -16.78
CA VAL A 146 -19.05 17.57 -15.74
C VAL A 146 -18.22 16.94 -14.62
N HIS A 147 -18.49 15.68 -14.25
CA HIS A 147 -17.66 14.92 -13.30
C HIS A 147 -16.18 14.85 -13.73
N LEU A 148 -15.94 14.50 -15.00
CA LEU A 148 -14.58 14.47 -15.56
C LEU A 148 -13.90 15.85 -15.48
N ARG A 149 -14.60 16.91 -15.89
CA ARG A 149 -14.05 18.27 -15.88
C ARG A 149 -13.79 18.79 -14.47
N THR A 150 -14.63 18.46 -13.51
CA THR A 150 -14.42 18.85 -12.10
C THR A 150 -13.29 18.05 -11.45
N THR A 151 -13.11 16.79 -11.82
CA THR A 151 -12.08 15.91 -11.24
C THR A 151 -10.68 16.19 -11.80
N PHE A 152 -10.56 16.31 -13.13
CA PHE A 152 -9.27 16.40 -13.83
C PHE A 152 -8.98 17.80 -14.39
N GLY A 153 -10.01 18.63 -14.55
CA GLY A 153 -9.89 19.97 -15.14
C GLY A 153 -10.41 20.04 -16.57
N THR A 154 -10.30 21.22 -17.16
CA THR A 154 -10.66 21.48 -18.56
C THR A 154 -9.46 21.49 -19.50
N ASP A 155 -8.25 21.31 -18.96
CA ASP A 155 -7.02 21.30 -19.74
C ASP A 155 -6.97 20.03 -20.61
N GLU A 156 -6.55 20.20 -21.87
CA GLU A 156 -6.55 19.12 -22.85
C GLU A 156 -5.55 18.03 -22.44
N LYS A 157 -4.38 18.42 -21.92
CA LYS A 157 -3.35 17.48 -21.47
C LYS A 157 -3.85 16.55 -20.34
N ASP A 158 -4.58 17.11 -19.38
CA ASP A 158 -5.09 16.37 -18.22
C ASP A 158 -6.18 15.39 -18.69
N LEU A 159 -7.08 15.86 -19.56
CA LEU A 159 -8.16 15.06 -20.12
C LEU A 159 -7.66 13.95 -21.05
N LEU A 160 -6.68 14.22 -21.92
CA LEU A 160 -6.09 13.23 -22.81
C LEU A 160 -5.35 12.14 -22.02
N SER A 161 -4.61 12.52 -20.97
CA SER A 161 -3.90 11.55 -20.13
C SER A 161 -4.86 10.57 -19.43
N ILE A 162 -6.00 11.04 -18.94
CA ILE A 162 -7.00 10.17 -18.30
C ILE A 162 -7.79 9.35 -19.33
N VAL A 163 -8.04 9.89 -20.53
CA VAL A 163 -8.65 9.13 -21.64
C VAL A 163 -7.73 7.98 -22.04
N TYR A 164 -6.42 8.21 -22.15
CA TYR A 164 -5.44 7.15 -22.39
C TYR A 164 -5.46 6.09 -21.29
N ALA A 165 -5.43 6.50 -20.02
CA ALA A 165 -5.51 5.56 -18.90
C ALA A 165 -6.83 4.76 -18.93
N ARG A 166 -7.96 5.39 -19.25
CA ARG A 166 -9.24 4.72 -19.42
C ARG A 166 -9.18 3.69 -20.55
N GLU A 167 -8.70 4.05 -21.73
CA GLU A 167 -8.62 3.16 -22.90
C GLU A 167 -7.68 1.98 -22.68
N ARG A 168 -6.68 2.13 -21.82
CA ARG A 168 -5.81 1.02 -21.44
C ARG A 168 -6.42 0.10 -20.39
N TRP A 169 -7.17 0.64 -19.42
CA TRP A 169 -7.64 -0.10 -18.24
C TRP A 169 -9.16 -0.33 -18.20
N PHE A 170 -9.90 -0.07 -19.28
CA PHE A 170 -11.38 -0.18 -19.29
C PHE A 170 -11.90 -1.61 -19.22
N ARG A 171 -11.12 -2.63 -19.60
CA ARG A 171 -11.62 -4.01 -19.80
C ARG A 171 -12.03 -4.71 -18.50
N GLY A 172 -11.58 -4.21 -17.35
CA GLY A 172 -12.03 -4.70 -16.04
C GLY A 172 -11.44 -6.00 -15.55
N VAL A 173 -10.76 -6.72 -16.43
CA VAL A 173 -9.92 -7.85 -16.03
C VAL A 173 -8.89 -7.38 -15.00
N ASP A 174 -8.41 -6.14 -15.15
CA ASP A 174 -7.45 -5.48 -14.27
C ASP A 174 -8.09 -4.71 -13.08
N SER A 175 -9.28 -5.13 -12.61
CA SER A 175 -9.94 -4.42 -11.48
C SER A 175 -9.25 -4.65 -10.12
N GLY A 176 -8.40 -5.69 -10.02
CA GLY A 176 -7.54 -5.96 -8.87
C GLY A 176 -6.07 -5.84 -9.26
N PHE A 177 -5.44 -6.98 -9.57
CA PHE A 177 -4.08 -7.03 -10.11
C PHE A 177 -4.04 -6.65 -11.59
N PRO A 178 -2.92 -6.09 -12.08
CA PRO A 178 -2.73 -5.92 -13.51
C PRO A 178 -2.59 -7.29 -14.19
N THR A 179 -2.98 -7.38 -15.46
CA THR A 179 -2.71 -8.52 -16.34
C THR A 179 -1.50 -8.24 -17.22
N ARG A 180 -0.80 -9.30 -17.60
CA ARG A 180 0.37 -9.18 -18.47
C ARG A 180 0.00 -8.72 -19.87
N ASP A 181 -1.18 -9.11 -20.35
CA ASP A 181 -1.72 -8.64 -21.62
C ASP A 181 -1.89 -7.12 -21.59
N SER A 182 -2.58 -6.56 -20.58
CA SER A 182 -2.76 -5.09 -20.43
C SER A 182 -1.44 -4.33 -20.20
N LEU A 183 -0.44 -4.97 -19.57
CA LEU A 183 0.90 -4.39 -19.40
C LEU A 183 1.70 -4.37 -20.71
N ASN A 184 1.57 -5.39 -21.57
CA ASN A 184 2.27 -5.49 -22.84
C ASN A 184 1.55 -4.73 -23.97
N GLU A 185 0.25 -4.47 -23.85
CA GLU A 185 -0.54 -3.69 -24.81
C GLU A 185 -0.11 -2.22 -24.93
N VAL A 186 0.77 -1.73 -24.06
CA VAL A 186 1.34 -0.35 -24.11
C VAL A 186 1.85 0.01 -25.50
N LEU A 187 2.42 -0.94 -26.24
CA LEU A 187 2.97 -0.71 -27.58
C LEU A 187 1.89 -0.51 -28.66
N ASN A 188 0.66 -0.94 -28.41
CA ASN A 188 -0.40 -1.01 -29.41
C ASN A 188 -1.46 0.10 -29.23
N VAL A 189 -1.57 0.68 -28.03
CA VAL A 189 -2.52 1.78 -27.77
C VAL A 189 -1.94 3.08 -28.33
N PRO A 190 -2.66 3.79 -29.22
CA PRO A 190 -2.18 5.06 -29.75
C PRO A 190 -1.96 6.05 -28.60
N ASP A 191 -0.74 6.54 -28.47
CA ASP A 191 -0.44 7.59 -27.50
C ASP A 191 -1.07 8.89 -28.00
N CYS A 192 -1.98 9.45 -27.22
CA CYS A 192 -2.58 10.76 -27.46
C CYS A 192 -1.61 11.92 -27.09
N GLY A 193 -0.30 11.67 -27.17
CA GLY A 193 0.79 12.57 -26.82
C GLY A 193 1.08 12.69 -25.32
N TYR A 194 0.03 12.67 -24.48
CA TYR A 194 0.11 12.93 -23.05
C TYR A 194 -0.13 11.70 -22.16
N GLY A 195 -0.36 10.53 -22.77
CA GLY A 195 -0.79 9.33 -22.06
C GLY A 195 0.31 8.73 -21.19
N LEU A 196 1.49 8.50 -21.81
CA LEU A 196 2.66 7.93 -21.13
C LEU A 196 3.34 8.90 -20.16
N THR A 197 3.05 10.19 -20.28
CA THR A 197 3.64 11.28 -19.48
C THR A 197 2.68 11.82 -18.43
N PHE A 198 1.51 11.19 -18.26
CA PHE A 198 0.51 11.52 -17.24
C PHE A 198 -0.04 12.96 -17.34
N GLY A 199 -0.07 13.55 -18.54
CA GLY A 199 -0.49 14.94 -18.73
C GLY A 199 0.65 15.97 -18.67
N VAL A 200 1.89 15.53 -18.50
CA VAL A 200 3.08 16.38 -18.61
C VAL A 200 3.53 16.43 -20.07
N GLU A 201 4.04 17.57 -20.52
CA GLU A 201 4.65 17.69 -21.84
C GLU A 201 5.81 16.69 -22.02
N PRO A 202 5.82 15.85 -23.08
CA PRO A 202 6.86 14.83 -23.26
C PRO A 202 8.29 15.36 -23.27
N GLU A 203 8.49 16.56 -23.83
CA GLU A 203 9.78 17.23 -23.84
C GLU A 203 10.24 17.63 -22.43
N GLU A 204 9.32 17.95 -21.52
CA GLU A 204 9.67 18.28 -20.14
C GLU A 204 10.10 17.04 -19.35
N MET A 205 9.38 15.92 -19.51
CA MET A 205 9.77 14.64 -18.90
C MET A 205 11.12 14.15 -19.44
N LYS A 206 11.36 14.30 -20.75
CA LYS A 206 12.66 13.99 -21.37
C LYS A 206 13.78 14.92 -20.85
N ARG A 207 13.49 16.21 -20.70
CA ARG A 207 14.43 17.19 -20.12
C ARG A 207 14.78 16.85 -18.67
N GLU A 208 13.83 16.39 -17.88
CA GLU A 208 14.08 15.96 -16.50
C GLU A 208 14.93 14.67 -16.44
N ARG A 209 14.60 13.67 -17.27
CA ARG A 209 15.35 12.41 -17.37
C ARG A 209 16.81 12.59 -17.80
N THR A 210 17.05 13.62 -18.59
CA THR A 210 18.38 14.00 -19.09
C THR A 210 18.95 15.14 -18.25
N ARG A 211 18.67 16.40 -18.62
CA ARG A 211 19.24 17.61 -18.01
C ARG A 211 19.02 17.73 -16.50
N GLY A 212 17.92 17.19 -15.98
CA GLY A 212 17.65 17.16 -14.52
C GLY A 212 18.72 16.43 -13.70
N TRP A 213 19.53 15.58 -14.36
CA TRP A 213 20.64 14.85 -13.76
C TRP A 213 22.03 15.40 -14.12
N ASP A 214 22.14 16.49 -14.89
CA ASP A 214 23.45 17.02 -15.32
C ASP A 214 24.35 17.39 -14.13
N TRP A 215 23.77 17.90 -13.04
CA TRP A 215 24.51 18.22 -11.81
C TRP A 215 25.19 16.99 -11.20
N TYR A 216 24.62 15.80 -11.38
CA TYR A 216 25.17 14.56 -10.85
C TYR A 216 26.43 14.17 -11.63
N TYR A 217 26.46 14.36 -12.94
CA TYR A 217 27.63 14.03 -13.76
C TYR A 217 28.65 15.17 -13.85
N ASP A 218 28.28 16.39 -13.46
CA ASP A 218 29.17 17.54 -13.50
C ASP A 218 30.50 17.29 -12.76
N ASN A 219 31.59 17.72 -13.40
CA ASN A 219 32.96 17.51 -12.92
C ASN A 219 33.26 18.23 -11.61
N ASN A 220 32.50 19.29 -11.30
CA ASN A 220 32.70 20.06 -10.09
C ASN A 220 31.71 19.65 -9.01
N VAL A 221 30.41 19.81 -9.28
CA VAL A 221 29.33 19.57 -8.32
C VAL A 221 29.16 18.08 -8.05
N GLY A 222 29.04 17.26 -9.10
CA GLY A 222 28.83 15.83 -9.01
C GLY A 222 29.98 15.08 -8.35
N VAL A 223 31.22 15.43 -8.69
CA VAL A 223 32.42 14.83 -8.06
C VAL A 223 32.50 15.20 -6.57
N ARG A 224 32.20 16.46 -6.21
CA ARG A 224 32.15 16.87 -4.79
C ARG A 224 31.05 16.13 -4.04
N PHE A 225 29.87 16.00 -4.63
CA PHE A 225 28.75 15.25 -4.09
C PHE A 225 29.17 13.81 -3.78
N ARG A 226 29.69 13.06 -4.76
CA ARG A 226 30.14 11.68 -4.55
C ARG A 226 31.25 11.54 -3.51
N LYS A 227 32.19 12.48 -3.44
CA LYS A 227 33.30 12.48 -2.46
C LYS A 227 32.85 12.70 -1.00
N ARG A 228 31.62 13.20 -0.76
CA ARG A 228 31.09 13.37 0.61
C ARG A 228 30.79 12.03 1.28
N GLN A 229 30.35 11.04 0.50
CA GLN A 229 30.05 9.72 1.06
C GLN A 229 31.34 8.97 1.37
N ARG A 230 31.49 8.52 2.61
CA ARG A 230 32.63 7.73 3.07
C ARG A 230 32.15 6.36 3.52
N LEU A 231 32.59 5.35 2.78
CA LEU A 231 32.30 3.94 3.05
C LEU A 231 33.60 3.25 3.50
N GLU A 232 33.52 2.50 4.59
CA GLU A 232 34.59 1.61 5.04
C GLU A 232 34.15 0.16 4.79
N ALA A 233 34.97 -0.62 4.09
CA ALA A 233 34.69 -2.04 3.88
C ALA A 233 34.87 -2.80 5.21
N ILE A 234 33.84 -3.53 5.62
CA ILE A 234 33.86 -4.34 6.84
C ILE A 234 33.80 -5.82 6.51
N THR A 235 34.22 -6.65 7.47
CA THR A 235 34.09 -8.11 7.32
C THR A 235 32.65 -8.54 7.52
N GLU A 236 32.27 -9.65 6.87
CA GLU A 236 30.94 -10.25 7.03
C GLU A 236 30.64 -10.54 8.52
N THR A 237 31.59 -11.12 9.24
CA THR A 237 31.44 -11.42 10.67
C THR A 237 31.13 -10.18 11.51
N GLN A 238 31.75 -9.04 11.18
CA GLN A 238 31.48 -7.79 11.89
C GLN A 238 30.08 -7.25 11.57
N ALA A 239 29.64 -7.33 10.31
CA ALA A 239 28.30 -6.91 9.90
C ALA A 239 27.20 -7.69 10.63
N TYR A 240 27.31 -9.03 10.68
CA TYR A 240 26.36 -9.90 11.37
C TYR A 240 26.41 -9.80 12.90
N ARG A 241 27.56 -9.50 13.47
CA ARG A 241 27.69 -9.38 14.93
C ARG A 241 27.11 -8.07 15.47
N MET A 242 27.19 -7.00 14.68
CA MET A 242 26.90 -5.65 15.17
C MET A 242 25.66 -5.00 14.55
N PHE A 243 25.40 -5.19 13.25
CA PHE A 243 24.44 -4.35 12.51
C PHE A 243 23.23 -5.10 11.98
N ILE A 244 23.42 -6.34 11.55
CA ILE A 244 22.33 -7.22 11.12
C ILE A 244 21.80 -7.92 12.38
N PRO A 245 20.46 -8.06 12.53
CA PRO A 245 19.91 -8.75 13.68
C PRO A 245 20.49 -10.15 13.84
N ARG A 246 20.74 -10.57 15.08
CA ARG A 246 21.23 -11.92 15.35
C ARG A 246 20.26 -12.98 14.82
N ALA A 247 20.83 -13.95 14.12
CA ALA A 247 20.09 -15.12 13.69
C ALA A 247 19.61 -15.89 14.91
N LYS A 248 18.31 -16.19 14.96
CA LYS A 248 17.74 -17.11 15.95
C LYS A 248 18.26 -18.53 15.69
N GLU A 249 18.46 -19.30 16.76
CA GLU A 249 18.95 -20.68 16.66
C GLU A 249 17.94 -21.59 15.93
N LYS A 250 16.65 -21.33 16.13
CA LYS A 250 15.55 -22.08 15.50
C LYS A 250 15.19 -21.49 14.14
N LYS A 251 14.92 -22.38 13.18
CA LYS A 251 14.38 -22.00 11.86
C LYS A 251 12.91 -21.62 11.96
N HIS A 252 12.49 -20.63 11.17
CA HIS A 252 11.10 -20.21 11.03
C HIS A 252 10.31 -21.26 10.24
N THR A 253 9.18 -21.71 10.77
CA THR A 253 8.32 -22.67 10.07
C THR A 253 7.24 -21.95 9.26
N VAL A 254 7.13 -22.27 7.98
CA VAL A 254 6.17 -21.68 7.05
C VAL A 254 5.26 -22.76 6.49
N LEU A 255 3.95 -22.59 6.64
CA LEU A 255 2.90 -23.39 6.03
C LEU A 255 2.34 -22.63 4.83
N ILE A 256 2.42 -23.22 3.64
CA ILE A 256 1.90 -22.61 2.41
C ILE A 256 1.44 -23.71 1.46
N GLY A 257 0.38 -23.44 0.69
CA GLY A 257 -0.21 -24.36 -0.25
C GLY A 257 -1.71 -24.11 -0.41
N PRO A 258 -2.41 -24.93 -1.20
CA PRO A 258 -3.87 -24.99 -1.21
C PRO A 258 -4.42 -25.18 0.21
N VAL A 259 -5.64 -24.68 0.46
CA VAL A 259 -6.26 -24.71 1.80
C VAL A 259 -6.35 -26.13 2.37
N ASP A 260 -6.59 -27.12 1.51
CA ASP A 260 -6.73 -28.53 1.89
C ASP A 260 -5.39 -29.30 1.91
N ASP A 261 -4.29 -28.72 1.41
CA ASP A 261 -2.99 -29.38 1.26
C ASP A 261 -1.82 -28.40 1.49
N GLN A 262 -1.65 -27.97 2.75
CA GLN A 262 -0.56 -27.07 3.13
C GLN A 262 0.74 -27.83 3.35
N LYS A 263 1.82 -27.37 2.70
CA LYS A 263 3.17 -27.92 2.89
C LYS A 263 3.97 -27.11 3.89
N LYS A 264 4.80 -27.82 4.67
CA LYS A 264 5.69 -27.24 5.68
C LYS A 264 7.09 -26.99 5.11
N PHE A 265 7.57 -25.77 5.27
CA PHE A 265 8.93 -25.35 4.95
C PHE A 265 9.61 -24.76 6.19
N THR A 266 10.93 -24.86 6.27
CA THR A 266 11.72 -24.30 7.38
C THR A 266 12.82 -23.39 6.87
N LEU A 267 12.90 -22.16 7.37
CA LEU A 267 13.82 -21.12 6.89
C LEU A 267 14.67 -20.57 8.03
N GLY A 268 15.98 -20.67 7.87
CA GLY A 268 16.94 -19.92 8.68
C GLY A 268 17.04 -18.45 8.26
N HIS A 269 17.87 -17.70 8.98
CA HIS A 269 18.15 -16.29 8.69
C HIS A 269 18.81 -16.14 7.30
N HIS A 270 18.32 -15.22 6.48
CA HIS A 270 18.74 -14.98 5.08
C HIS A 270 18.59 -16.19 4.13
N GLU A 271 17.86 -17.23 4.54
CA GLU A 271 17.44 -18.30 3.64
C GLU A 271 16.19 -17.88 2.85
N CYS A 272 16.04 -18.45 1.66
CA CYS A 272 14.84 -18.31 0.83
C CYS A 272 14.51 -19.62 0.11
N PHE A 273 13.25 -19.79 -0.27
CA PHE A 273 12.73 -20.93 -1.03
C PHE A 273 11.69 -20.51 -2.08
N ASP A 274 11.55 -21.33 -3.11
CA ASP A 274 10.51 -21.22 -4.13
C ASP A 274 9.20 -21.76 -3.55
N PHE A 275 8.28 -20.85 -3.17
CA PHE A 275 7.01 -21.27 -2.60
C PHE A 275 6.07 -21.89 -3.63
N GLY A 276 6.35 -21.72 -4.93
CA GLY A 276 5.62 -22.34 -6.01
C GLY A 276 5.63 -23.87 -5.91
N GLU A 277 6.64 -24.48 -5.27
CA GLU A 277 6.69 -25.94 -5.00
C GLU A 277 5.50 -26.46 -4.15
N ALA A 278 4.85 -25.57 -3.39
CA ALA A 278 3.63 -25.90 -2.67
C ALA A 278 2.41 -26.03 -3.59
N PHE A 279 2.45 -25.40 -4.76
CA PHE A 279 1.35 -25.37 -5.72
C PHE A 279 1.61 -26.33 -6.88
N GLY A 280 0.55 -26.98 -7.37
CA GLY A 280 0.65 -27.87 -8.52
C GLY A 280 1.06 -27.15 -9.82
N GLU A 281 1.38 -27.92 -10.84
CA GLU A 281 1.65 -27.40 -12.20
C GLU A 281 0.42 -26.65 -12.75
N ALA A 282 0.67 -25.60 -13.55
CA ALA A 282 -0.41 -24.92 -14.24
C ALA A 282 -1.01 -25.82 -15.32
N LYS A 283 -2.33 -26.04 -15.26
CA LYS A 283 -3.05 -26.68 -16.36
C LYS A 283 -3.03 -25.72 -17.54
N VAL A 284 -2.21 -26.01 -18.55
CA VAL A 284 -2.26 -25.31 -19.84
C VAL A 284 -3.68 -25.49 -20.38
N ARG A 285 -4.48 -24.42 -20.40
CA ARG A 285 -5.77 -24.41 -21.08
C ARG A 285 -5.48 -24.63 -22.57
N GLU A 286 -5.70 -25.85 -23.06
CA GLU A 286 -5.70 -26.12 -24.49
C GLU A 286 -6.71 -25.16 -25.13
N LYS A 287 -6.21 -24.17 -25.89
CA LYS A 287 -7.08 -23.35 -26.73
C LYS A 287 -7.84 -24.32 -27.63
N ALA A 288 -9.16 -24.35 -27.48
CA ALA A 288 -10.05 -25.14 -28.33
C ALA A 288 -9.68 -24.85 -29.79
N LYS A 289 -9.18 -25.87 -30.50
CA LYS A 289 -8.88 -25.77 -31.92
C LYS A 289 -10.20 -25.42 -32.64
N PRO A 290 -10.23 -24.40 -33.51
CA PRO A 290 -11.34 -24.28 -34.43
C PRO A 290 -11.30 -25.49 -35.36
N SER A 291 -12.33 -26.33 -35.28
CA SER A 291 -12.56 -27.41 -36.23
C SER A 291 -12.87 -26.79 -37.59
N THR A 292 -11.99 -26.97 -38.57
CA THR A 292 -12.28 -27.47 -39.93
C THR A 292 -11.10 -27.22 -40.87
N GLY A 293 -10.79 -28.22 -41.72
CA GLY A 293 -10.02 -28.01 -42.96
C GLY A 293 -8.64 -28.65 -43.01
N LYS A 294 -8.55 -29.81 -43.68
CA LYS A 294 -7.34 -30.58 -43.98
C LYS A 294 -6.29 -29.76 -44.76
N SER A 295 -5.03 -29.82 -44.35
CA SER A 295 -3.91 -30.05 -45.28
C SER A 295 -2.66 -30.56 -44.54
N LYS A 296 -2.05 -31.59 -45.14
CA LYS A 296 -0.84 -32.24 -44.68
C LYS A 296 0.36 -31.36 -45.02
N GLY A 297 1.26 -31.15 -44.06
CA GLY A 297 2.59 -30.61 -44.29
C GLY A 297 3.46 -30.84 -43.06
N LYS A 298 4.24 -31.93 -43.07
CA LYS A 298 5.26 -32.20 -42.06
C LYS A 298 6.44 -31.25 -42.29
N ALA A 299 6.73 -30.38 -41.32
CA ALA A 299 8.06 -29.81 -41.14
C ALA A 299 8.33 -29.71 -39.64
N SER A 300 9.20 -30.59 -39.17
CA SER A 300 9.73 -30.64 -37.82
C SER A 300 10.67 -29.45 -37.58
N ALA A 301 10.14 -28.37 -36.99
CA ALA A 301 10.97 -27.35 -36.35
C ALA A 301 11.10 -27.72 -34.87
N GLN A 302 12.16 -28.45 -34.56
CA GLN A 302 12.55 -28.83 -33.21
C GLN A 302 13.13 -27.58 -32.53
N GLN A 303 12.27 -26.73 -31.99
CA GLN A 303 12.68 -25.64 -31.10
C GLN A 303 13.04 -26.23 -29.74
N HIS A 304 14.33 -26.27 -29.44
CA HIS A 304 14.86 -26.45 -28.10
C HIS A 304 14.55 -25.20 -27.25
N SER A 305 13.30 -25.07 -26.77
CA SER A 305 13.05 -24.34 -25.54
C SER A 305 13.21 -25.33 -24.40
N THR A 306 14.14 -25.09 -23.48
CA THR A 306 14.21 -25.79 -22.19
C THR A 306 12.94 -25.48 -21.39
N GLY A 307 11.86 -26.19 -21.70
CA GLY A 307 10.51 -25.89 -21.25
C GLY A 307 10.29 -26.31 -19.81
N ARG A 308 10.60 -25.42 -18.86
CA ARG A 308 10.06 -25.52 -17.50
C ARG A 308 8.54 -25.38 -17.62
N LYS A 309 7.80 -26.39 -17.18
CA LYS A 309 6.35 -26.27 -17.02
C LYS A 309 6.09 -25.27 -15.90
N ARG A 310 5.41 -24.17 -16.22
CA ARG A 310 5.12 -23.09 -15.26
C ARG A 310 4.19 -23.61 -14.16
N LYS A 311 4.50 -23.25 -12.93
CA LYS A 311 3.65 -23.56 -11.77
C LYS A 311 2.48 -22.58 -11.73
N ASN A 312 1.41 -22.90 -10.99
CA ASN A 312 0.26 -21.98 -10.87
C ASN A 312 0.65 -20.64 -10.23
N ARG A 313 1.62 -20.66 -9.32
CA ARG A 313 2.17 -19.47 -8.66
C ARG A 313 3.67 -19.63 -8.54
N GLU A 314 4.39 -18.55 -8.79
CA GLU A 314 5.86 -18.54 -8.78
C GLU A 314 6.36 -17.30 -8.04
N GLY A 315 7.27 -17.52 -7.11
CA GLY A 315 7.86 -16.46 -6.32
C GLY A 315 8.68 -17.00 -5.16
N TRP A 316 9.24 -16.06 -4.39
CA TRP A 316 10.19 -16.36 -3.32
C TRP A 316 9.64 -15.91 -1.98
N ILE A 317 9.84 -16.74 -0.95
CA ILE A 317 9.74 -16.31 0.45
C ILE A 317 11.17 -16.28 1.01
N LEU A 318 11.51 -15.16 1.65
CA LEU A 318 12.81 -14.89 2.25
C LEU A 318 12.62 -14.59 3.74
N ASN A 319 13.58 -14.98 4.57
CA ASN A 319 13.57 -14.66 5.99
C ASN A 319 14.70 -13.67 6.32
N VAL A 320 14.36 -12.46 6.79
CA VAL A 320 15.33 -11.44 7.23
C VAL A 320 15.51 -11.37 8.75
N GLY A 321 14.81 -12.24 9.50
CA GLY A 321 15.04 -12.52 10.93
C GLY A 321 14.31 -11.61 11.92
N GLN A 322 14.00 -10.37 11.54
CA GLN A 322 13.26 -9.41 12.36
C GLN A 322 12.22 -8.66 11.52
N LYS A 323 11.29 -7.98 12.20
CA LYS A 323 10.25 -7.14 11.59
C LYS A 323 10.81 -6.30 10.44
N VAL A 324 10.17 -6.44 9.27
CA VAL A 324 10.50 -5.60 8.10
C VAL A 324 9.98 -4.18 8.38
N GLN A 325 10.89 -3.23 8.62
CA GLN A 325 10.52 -1.84 8.94
C GLN A 325 10.35 -1.01 7.67
N CYS A 326 11.28 -1.15 6.73
CA CYS A 326 11.21 -0.48 5.43
C CYS A 326 11.51 -1.46 4.31
N MET A 327 10.76 -1.38 3.20
CA MET A 327 11.00 -2.16 1.99
C MET A 327 10.60 -1.37 0.74
N ALA A 328 11.46 -1.32 -0.27
CA ALA A 328 11.20 -0.62 -1.53
C ALA A 328 12.13 -1.10 -2.65
N TRP A 329 11.58 -1.28 -3.84
CA TRP A 329 12.34 -1.59 -5.05
C TRP A 329 13.14 -0.38 -5.54
N ALA A 330 14.37 -0.60 -6.00
CA ALA A 330 15.18 0.43 -6.62
C ALA A 330 14.64 0.74 -8.03
N PRO A 331 14.34 2.02 -8.35
CA PRO A 331 13.95 2.44 -9.70
C PRO A 331 15.14 2.49 -10.65
N ASN A 332 14.88 2.85 -11.91
CA ASN A 332 15.90 3.05 -12.95
C ASN A 332 16.77 1.82 -13.23
N GLN A 333 16.17 0.62 -13.18
CA GLN A 333 16.82 -0.65 -13.52
C GLN A 333 16.29 -1.18 -14.86
N PRO A 334 16.84 -0.74 -16.02
CA PRO A 334 16.41 -1.21 -17.35
C PRO A 334 16.85 -2.66 -17.64
N GLY A 335 17.82 -3.17 -16.89
CA GLY A 335 18.32 -4.53 -17.04
C GLY A 335 17.38 -5.60 -16.46
N LEU A 336 17.79 -6.86 -16.61
CA LEU A 336 17.07 -8.01 -16.03
C LEU A 336 17.23 -8.11 -14.51
N THR A 337 18.26 -7.47 -13.96
CA THR A 337 18.54 -7.50 -12.53
C THR A 337 17.77 -6.40 -11.83
N GLN A 338 17.00 -6.79 -10.83
CA GLN A 338 16.19 -5.91 -10.00
C GLN A 338 16.69 -5.94 -8.56
N TYR A 339 16.61 -4.81 -7.85
CA TYR A 339 17.12 -4.70 -6.49
C TYR A 339 16.04 -4.26 -5.51
N LEU A 340 15.92 -4.98 -4.39
CA LEU A 340 15.00 -4.69 -3.31
C LEU A 340 15.78 -4.21 -2.09
N GLY A 341 15.56 -2.96 -1.67
CA GLY A 341 16.08 -2.45 -0.42
C GLY A 341 15.22 -2.91 0.76
N VAL A 342 15.84 -3.40 1.82
CA VAL A 342 15.18 -3.89 3.03
C VAL A 342 15.93 -3.37 4.26
N ALA A 343 15.20 -2.85 5.24
CA ALA A 343 15.77 -2.51 6.53
C ALA A 343 14.97 -3.16 7.66
N THR A 344 15.73 -3.76 8.58
CA THR A 344 15.23 -4.43 9.79
C THR A 344 15.90 -3.80 11.00
N PRO A 345 15.14 -3.38 12.03
CA PRO A 345 15.71 -2.92 13.27
C PRO A 345 16.33 -4.11 14.01
N ILE A 346 17.31 -3.84 14.86
CA ILE A 346 17.79 -4.83 15.82
C ILE A 346 16.68 -5.21 16.82
N SER A 347 16.79 -6.39 17.42
CA SER A 347 15.81 -6.91 18.37
C SER A 347 15.70 -6.03 19.62
N LYS A 348 14.57 -6.13 20.33
CA LYS A 348 14.35 -5.37 21.57
C LYS A 348 15.41 -5.70 22.63
N GLU A 349 15.81 -6.96 22.74
CA GLU A 349 16.86 -7.43 23.66
C GLU A 349 18.23 -6.85 23.30
N GLU A 350 18.56 -6.73 22.01
CA GLU A 350 19.79 -6.07 21.57
C GLU A 350 19.77 -4.56 21.85
N LYS A 351 18.59 -3.92 21.77
CA LYS A 351 18.43 -2.50 22.11
C LYS A 351 18.63 -2.23 23.60
N GLU A 352 18.21 -3.15 24.47
CA GLU A 352 18.41 -3.04 25.93
C GLU A 352 19.90 -3.08 26.32
N ASN A 353 20.72 -3.79 25.54
CA ASN A 353 22.17 -3.85 25.73
C ASN A 353 22.90 -2.60 25.23
N CYS A 354 22.23 -1.74 24.46
CA CYS A 354 22.81 -0.50 23.96
C CYS A 354 22.48 0.65 24.93
N PRO A 355 23.47 1.45 25.36
CA PRO A 355 23.20 2.59 26.23
C PRO A 355 22.33 3.62 25.49
N ASP A 356 21.24 4.05 26.13
CA ASP A 356 20.41 5.16 25.64
C ASP A 356 20.80 6.46 26.37
N PRO A 357 21.65 7.31 25.77
CA PRO A 357 22.06 8.58 26.38
C PRO A 357 20.92 9.59 26.47
N PHE A 358 19.78 9.33 25.80
CA PHE A 358 18.65 10.24 25.70
C PHE A 358 17.43 9.76 26.50
N LYS A 359 17.59 8.73 27.34
CA LYS A 359 16.47 8.11 28.08
C LYS A 359 15.63 9.12 28.87
N ASP A 360 16.28 10.12 29.46
CA ASP A 360 15.63 11.14 30.30
C ASP A 360 15.16 12.38 29.52
N GLN A 361 15.42 12.45 28.20
CA GLN A 361 15.13 13.62 27.37
C GLN A 361 13.71 13.57 26.76
N GLY A 362 12.68 13.58 27.60
CA GLY A 362 11.28 13.68 27.15
C GLY A 362 10.74 12.42 26.48
N ALA A 363 9.60 12.56 25.78
CA ALA A 363 8.88 11.42 25.22
C ALA A 363 9.62 10.79 24.02
N PRO A 364 9.69 9.44 23.92
CA PRO A 364 10.43 8.72 22.86
C PRO A 364 10.10 9.14 21.42
N ALA A 365 8.86 9.58 21.16
CA ALA A 365 8.42 10.00 19.84
C ALA A 365 9.02 11.35 19.38
N PHE A 366 9.35 12.23 20.32
CA PHE A 366 9.81 13.61 20.06
C PHE A 366 11.29 13.81 20.39
N ARG A 367 12.01 12.74 20.74
CA ARG A 367 13.46 12.75 20.98
C ARG A 367 14.21 11.82 20.01
N PRO A 368 15.49 12.10 19.72
CA PRO A 368 16.35 11.15 19.05
C PRO A 368 16.37 9.80 19.79
N SER A 369 16.36 8.70 19.04
CA SER A 369 16.69 7.40 19.62
C SER A 369 18.17 7.31 19.95
N ALA A 370 18.54 6.35 20.79
CA ALA A 370 19.92 5.93 20.91
C ALA A 370 20.51 5.59 19.52
N PRO A 371 21.84 5.71 19.34
CA PRO A 371 22.53 5.37 18.09
C PRO A 371 22.59 3.84 17.89
N TYR A 372 21.42 3.21 17.82
CA TYR A 372 21.29 1.79 17.57
C TYR A 372 21.93 1.45 16.21
N PRO A 373 22.62 0.32 16.11
CA PRO A 373 23.14 -0.13 14.84
C PRO A 373 21.97 -0.54 13.92
N CYS A 374 22.10 -0.21 12.63
CA CYS A 374 21.10 -0.48 11.62
C CYS A 374 21.79 -0.87 10.31
N ALA A 375 21.26 -1.90 9.64
CA ALA A 375 21.70 -2.33 8.33
C ALA A 375 20.60 -2.16 7.29
N LEU A 376 20.92 -1.43 6.21
CA LEU A 376 20.16 -1.43 4.97
C LEU A 376 20.71 -2.54 4.07
N GLN A 377 19.89 -3.55 3.80
CA GLN A 377 20.21 -4.68 2.96
C GLN A 377 19.68 -4.48 1.55
N LEU A 378 20.48 -4.81 0.53
CA LEU A 378 20.08 -4.77 -0.87
C LEU A 378 20.06 -6.19 -1.44
N TRP A 379 18.87 -6.68 -1.76
CA TRP A 379 18.61 -8.01 -2.29
C TRP A 379 18.47 -7.98 -3.81
N MET A 380 19.07 -8.94 -4.49
CA MET A 380 19.06 -9.06 -5.94
C MET A 380 18.10 -10.13 -6.41
N PHE A 381 17.26 -9.75 -7.37
CA PHE A 381 16.35 -10.62 -8.12
C PHE A 381 16.68 -10.53 -9.61
N LYS A 382 16.32 -11.55 -10.39
CA LYS A 382 16.51 -11.56 -11.84
C LYS A 382 15.20 -11.85 -12.55
N ALA A 383 15.04 -11.19 -13.69
CA ALA A 383 13.97 -11.44 -14.63
C ALA A 383 14.43 -12.45 -15.69
N GLU A 384 13.50 -13.25 -16.18
CA GLU A 384 13.72 -14.17 -17.29
C GLU A 384 14.04 -13.39 -18.57
N ARG A 385 14.82 -14.02 -19.46
CA ARG A 385 15.08 -13.46 -20.79
C ARG A 385 13.90 -13.78 -21.70
N GLU A 386 12.97 -12.83 -21.77
CA GLU A 386 11.81 -12.89 -22.66
C GLU A 386 11.77 -11.69 -23.62
N GLU A 387 11.12 -11.88 -24.77
CA GLU A 387 10.90 -10.83 -25.77
C GLU A 387 9.73 -9.90 -25.39
N SER A 388 8.88 -10.31 -24.45
CA SER A 388 7.78 -9.49 -23.94
C SER A 388 8.29 -8.25 -23.20
N LEU A 389 7.48 -7.19 -23.23
CA LEU A 389 7.80 -5.93 -22.57
C LEU A 389 7.97 -6.12 -21.07
N THR A 390 7.03 -6.86 -20.46
CA THR A 390 7.11 -7.34 -19.08
C THR A 390 7.60 -8.77 -19.03
N LYS A 391 8.36 -9.10 -17.97
CA LYS A 391 9.13 -10.33 -17.83
C LYS A 391 8.79 -11.04 -16.53
N HIS A 392 8.81 -12.37 -16.59
CA HIS A 392 8.63 -13.21 -15.42
C HIS A 392 9.87 -13.21 -14.49
N ILE A 393 9.65 -13.55 -13.21
CA ILE A 393 10.74 -13.77 -12.24
C ILE A 393 11.52 -15.01 -12.66
N ASP A 394 12.85 -14.91 -12.75
CA ASP A 394 13.72 -16.06 -13.01
C ASP A 394 13.81 -16.94 -11.76
N MET A 395 13.02 -18.01 -11.78
CA MET A 395 12.96 -18.97 -10.68
C MET A 395 14.16 -19.93 -10.62
N ASN A 396 15.08 -19.88 -11.59
CA ASN A 396 16.35 -20.61 -11.51
C ASN A 396 17.41 -19.81 -10.75
N PHE A 397 17.21 -18.51 -10.61
CA PHE A 397 18.10 -17.62 -9.89
C PHE A 397 17.58 -17.39 -8.48
N LYS A 398 18.20 -18.06 -7.49
CA LYS A 398 17.90 -17.83 -6.08
C LYS A 398 18.23 -16.39 -5.67
N PRO A 399 17.30 -15.64 -5.05
CA PRO A 399 17.55 -14.31 -4.55
C PRO A 399 18.73 -14.30 -3.59
N ARG A 400 19.56 -13.27 -3.68
CA ARG A 400 20.76 -13.14 -2.85
C ARG A 400 20.98 -11.74 -2.35
N LEU A 401 21.53 -11.63 -1.14
CA LEU A 401 22.06 -10.38 -0.63
C LEU A 401 23.23 -9.93 -1.50
N ARG A 402 23.24 -8.67 -1.93
CA ARG A 402 24.34 -8.09 -2.72
C ARG A 402 25.15 -7.07 -1.94
N MET A 403 24.50 -6.32 -1.07
CA MET A 403 25.17 -5.32 -0.27
C MET A 403 24.44 -5.11 1.04
N ALA A 404 25.18 -4.84 2.11
CA ALA A 404 24.65 -4.32 3.37
C ALA A 404 25.37 -3.03 3.76
N LEU A 405 24.61 -1.93 3.84
CA LEU A 405 25.08 -0.64 4.32
C LEU A 405 24.75 -0.50 5.81
N CYS A 406 25.79 -0.51 6.62
CA CYS A 406 25.74 -0.54 8.07
C CYS A 406 25.97 0.86 8.65
N SER A 407 25.16 1.28 9.61
CA SER A 407 25.25 2.61 10.24
C SER A 407 24.89 2.55 11.72
N ASN A 408 25.37 3.52 12.51
CA ASN A 408 25.04 3.66 13.93
C ASN A 408 24.15 4.87 14.19
N TRP A 409 23.20 5.12 13.29
CA TRP A 409 22.35 6.33 13.31
C TRP A 409 20.96 6.08 13.96
N GLY A 410 20.76 4.90 14.55
CA GLY A 410 19.45 4.43 14.99
C GLY A 410 18.69 3.70 13.88
N ASP A 411 17.46 3.28 14.17
CA ASP A 411 16.63 2.53 13.22
C ASP A 411 16.30 3.37 11.98
N LEU A 412 16.37 2.79 10.78
CA LEU A 412 15.85 3.40 9.56
C LEU A 412 14.30 3.37 9.60
N ARG A 413 13.68 4.52 9.90
CA ARG A 413 12.23 4.63 10.12
C ARG A 413 11.44 4.79 8.81
N ARG A 414 12.01 5.50 7.84
CA ARG A 414 11.44 5.74 6.51
C ARG A 414 12.55 5.66 5.47
N MET A 415 12.23 5.16 4.28
CA MET A 415 13.14 5.24 3.14
C MET A 415 12.36 5.48 1.85
N ALA A 416 12.94 6.23 0.92
CA ALA A 416 12.43 6.41 -0.42
C ALA A 416 13.58 6.54 -1.42
N TRP A 417 13.58 5.67 -2.43
CA TRP A 417 14.43 5.85 -3.60
C TRP A 417 13.98 7.08 -4.38
N CYS A 418 14.92 7.78 -5.03
CA CYS A 418 14.58 8.86 -5.94
C CYS A 418 13.75 8.30 -7.11
N PRO A 419 12.46 8.68 -7.25
CA PRO A 419 11.57 8.11 -8.25
C PRO A 419 11.77 8.71 -9.65
N MET A 420 12.48 9.84 -9.75
CA MET A 420 12.73 10.52 -11.02
C MET A 420 13.53 9.60 -11.94
N CYS A 421 13.02 9.46 -13.17
CA CYS A 421 13.67 8.62 -14.17
C CYS A 421 15.04 9.19 -14.53
N ARG A 422 16.03 8.33 -14.76
CA ARG A 422 17.39 8.72 -15.18
C ARG A 422 17.79 7.90 -16.39
N ASP A 423 18.04 8.56 -17.51
CA ASP A 423 18.48 7.86 -18.72
C ASP A 423 19.93 7.37 -18.55
N PRO A 424 20.25 6.14 -19.00
CA PRO A 424 21.62 5.64 -18.97
C PRO A 424 22.55 6.55 -19.76
N ARG A 425 23.73 6.84 -19.23
CA ARG A 425 24.77 7.61 -19.91
C ARG A 425 26.08 6.83 -20.00
N GLU A 426 26.95 7.21 -20.94
CA GLU A 426 28.26 6.58 -21.13
C GLU A 426 29.13 6.68 -19.86
N GLU A 427 29.01 7.77 -19.10
CA GLU A 427 29.75 7.94 -17.84
C GLU A 427 29.34 6.94 -16.74
N ASP A 428 28.12 6.38 -16.80
CA ASP A 428 27.73 5.29 -15.88
C ASP A 428 28.43 3.97 -16.23
N ASP A 429 28.76 3.77 -17.51
CA ASP A 429 29.47 2.58 -18.00
C ASP A 429 30.99 2.67 -17.78
N ASP A 430 31.56 3.87 -17.71
CA ASP A 430 32.97 4.10 -17.38
C ASP A 430 33.28 3.95 -15.88
N ASP A 431 32.30 4.17 -14.99
CA ASP A 431 32.51 4.06 -13.55
C ASP A 431 32.80 2.61 -13.13
N ALA A 432 33.81 2.42 -12.28
CA ALA A 432 34.19 1.09 -11.78
C ALA A 432 33.02 0.42 -11.02
N LEU A 433 32.16 1.22 -10.41
CA LEU A 433 30.96 0.78 -9.70
C LEU A 433 29.69 1.09 -10.50
N LYS A 434 28.75 0.16 -10.50
CA LYS A 434 27.42 0.34 -11.08
C LYS A 434 26.52 1.13 -10.13
N THR A 435 25.99 2.25 -10.59
CA THR A 435 25.00 3.04 -9.84
C THR A 435 23.65 2.32 -9.79
N VAL A 436 23.08 2.17 -8.58
CA VAL A 436 21.72 1.66 -8.36
C VAL A 436 20.74 2.82 -8.27
N GLY A 437 21.09 3.87 -7.53
CA GLY A 437 20.28 5.08 -7.41
C GLY A 437 20.54 5.83 -6.09
N LEU A 438 19.86 6.97 -5.95
CA LEU A 438 19.86 7.76 -4.71
C LEU A 438 18.77 7.25 -3.77
N LEU A 439 19.14 6.97 -2.52
CA LEU A 439 18.22 6.55 -1.47
C LEU A 439 18.20 7.59 -0.36
N ALA A 440 17.04 8.19 -0.12
CA ALA A 440 16.81 9.04 1.04
C ALA A 440 16.21 8.23 2.19
N GLY A 441 16.58 8.58 3.42
CA GLY A 441 16.05 7.94 4.63
C GLY A 441 15.93 8.90 5.80
N VAL A 442 15.07 8.54 6.75
CA VAL A 442 14.98 9.16 8.08
C VAL A 442 15.39 8.12 9.11
N TRP A 443 16.43 8.44 9.87
CA TRP A 443 16.97 7.56 10.90
C TRP A 443 16.45 7.93 12.30
N GLY A 444 16.65 7.03 13.25
CA GLY A 444 16.15 7.16 14.62
C GLY A 444 16.70 8.37 15.38
N ASP A 445 17.88 8.85 15.01
CA ASP A 445 18.47 10.09 15.54
C ASP A 445 17.76 11.40 15.07
N GLY A 446 16.80 11.28 14.16
CA GLY A 446 15.99 12.38 13.64
C GLY A 446 16.62 13.17 12.51
N TYR A 447 17.72 12.69 11.92
CA TYR A 447 18.31 13.28 10.72
C TYR A 447 17.69 12.69 9.44
N VAL A 448 17.62 13.51 8.40
CA VAL A 448 17.42 13.04 7.03
C VAL A 448 18.79 12.88 6.36
N ARG A 449 19.01 11.75 5.70
CA ARG A 449 20.25 11.51 4.94
C ARG A 449 19.94 10.95 3.56
N VAL A 450 20.84 11.23 2.62
CA VAL A 450 20.81 10.66 1.26
C VAL A 450 22.10 9.89 1.02
N LEU A 451 21.92 8.64 0.57
CA LEU A 451 23.00 7.72 0.20
C LEU A 451 23.01 7.56 -1.32
N ASP A 452 24.20 7.63 -1.91
CA ASP A 452 24.44 7.24 -3.29
C ASP A 452 24.82 5.75 -3.30
N VAL A 453 23.89 4.92 -3.75
CA VAL A 453 24.05 3.46 -3.70
C VAL A 453 24.70 2.98 -4.99
N LYS A 454 25.93 2.50 -4.86
CA LYS A 454 26.71 1.90 -5.94
C LYS A 454 27.13 0.48 -5.57
N LEU A 455 27.23 -0.38 -6.57
CA LEU A 455 27.60 -1.78 -6.42
C LEU A 455 28.81 -2.12 -7.27
N SER A 456 29.65 -3.05 -6.82
CA SER A 456 30.63 -3.66 -7.72
C SER A 456 29.93 -4.38 -8.88
N ARG A 457 30.57 -4.30 -10.05
CA ARG A 457 30.15 -5.00 -11.27
C ARG A 457 30.19 -6.52 -11.10
N ASP A 458 30.96 -7.05 -10.16
CA ASP A 458 31.02 -8.47 -9.85
C ASP A 458 29.68 -8.97 -9.27
N PRO A 459 28.89 -9.77 -10.00
CA PRO A 459 27.54 -10.11 -9.57
C PRO A 459 27.51 -11.08 -8.38
N ASN A 460 28.59 -11.81 -8.13
CA ASN A 460 28.64 -12.90 -7.14
C ASN A 460 29.19 -12.49 -5.77
N LYS A 461 29.78 -11.30 -5.66
CA LYS A 461 30.36 -10.81 -4.40
C LYS A 461 29.29 -10.13 -3.55
N VAL A 462 29.26 -10.42 -2.25
CA VAL A 462 28.45 -9.66 -1.28
C VAL A 462 29.35 -8.60 -0.66
N GLU A 463 28.87 -7.36 -0.61
CA GLU A 463 29.64 -6.22 -0.12
C GLU A 463 29.09 -5.72 1.21
N TYR A 464 29.95 -5.58 2.21
CA TYR A 464 29.58 -5.07 3.52
C TYR A 464 30.33 -3.76 3.76
N TYR A 465 29.59 -2.68 3.96
CA TYR A 465 30.16 -1.36 4.19
C TYR A 465 29.59 -0.73 5.45
N GLN A 466 30.46 -0.12 6.27
CA GLN A 466 30.05 0.83 7.28
C GLN A 466 30.03 2.24 6.68
N VAL A 467 28.89 2.92 6.83
CA VAL A 467 28.70 4.29 6.35
C VAL A 467 29.10 5.25 7.45
N HIS A 468 30.22 5.96 7.25
CA HIS A 468 30.69 6.99 8.19
C HIS A 468 30.09 8.35 7.90
N SER A 469 29.99 8.70 6.62
CA SER A 469 29.42 9.96 6.15
C SER A 469 28.50 9.66 4.97
N PRO A 470 27.24 10.13 4.98
CA PRO A 470 26.36 10.07 3.83
C PRO A 470 26.77 11.12 2.78
N VAL A 471 26.09 11.13 1.62
CA VAL A 471 26.31 12.20 0.64
C VAL A 471 25.70 13.52 1.08
N PHE A 472 24.54 13.43 1.70
CA PHE A 472 23.80 14.56 2.25
C PHE A 472 23.26 14.18 3.62
N GLU A 473 23.33 15.12 4.56
CA GLU A 473 22.82 15.00 5.91
C GLU A 473 22.25 16.35 6.32
N ALA A 474 21.02 16.34 6.82
CA ALA A 474 20.41 17.54 7.38
C ALA A 474 19.52 17.19 8.57
N LYS A 475 19.34 18.17 9.44
CA LYS A 475 18.41 18.11 10.56
C LYS A 475 17.71 19.45 10.70
N PRO A 476 16.39 19.48 10.94
CA PRO A 476 15.69 20.71 11.17
C PRO A 476 16.16 21.35 12.49
N PRO A 477 16.17 22.69 12.62
CA PRO A 477 16.87 23.39 13.71
C PRO A 477 16.49 22.99 15.14
N SER A 478 15.22 22.63 15.39
CA SER A 478 14.70 22.44 16.75
C SER A 478 13.81 21.21 16.92
N THR A 479 13.87 20.25 16.00
CA THR A 479 12.95 19.11 15.94
C THR A 479 13.60 17.91 15.24
N LEU A 480 12.82 16.88 14.93
CA LEU A 480 13.25 15.65 14.28
C LEU A 480 12.53 15.47 12.94
N CYS A 481 13.24 14.90 11.97
CA CYS A 481 12.64 14.40 10.75
C CYS A 481 11.74 13.18 11.06
N THR A 482 10.61 13.09 10.37
CA THR A 482 9.58 12.05 10.62
C THR A 482 9.16 11.32 9.34
N SER A 483 9.07 12.06 8.24
CA SER A 483 8.64 11.58 6.92
C SER A 483 9.41 12.33 5.84
N LEU A 484 9.48 11.77 4.63
CA LEU A 484 10.23 12.35 3.52
C LEU A 484 9.56 12.04 2.18
N THR A 485 9.69 12.94 1.21
CA THR A 485 9.36 12.71 -0.21
C THR A 485 10.34 13.46 -1.10
N TRP A 486 10.62 12.90 -2.27
CA TRP A 486 11.37 13.60 -3.32
C TRP A 486 10.46 14.60 -4.04
N LEU A 487 10.99 15.77 -4.39
CA LEU A 487 10.30 16.78 -5.22
C LEU A 487 10.91 16.89 -6.62
N SER A 488 12.22 16.69 -6.70
CA SER A 488 13.02 16.70 -7.93
C SER A 488 14.23 15.77 -7.72
N PRO A 489 15.07 15.53 -8.74
CA PRO A 489 16.32 14.78 -8.54
C PRO A 489 17.25 15.42 -7.49
N SER A 490 17.12 16.72 -7.23
CA SER A 490 17.97 17.50 -6.32
C SER A 490 17.29 17.89 -5.01
N ASP A 491 15.97 17.87 -4.91
CA ASP A 491 15.25 18.47 -3.79
C ASP A 491 14.38 17.45 -3.05
N ILE A 492 14.42 17.54 -1.72
CA ILE A 492 13.68 16.67 -0.82
C ILE A 492 12.85 17.50 0.15
N ALA A 493 11.60 17.10 0.35
CA ALA A 493 10.71 17.63 1.38
C ALA A 493 10.61 16.66 2.55
N VAL A 494 10.57 17.19 3.76
CA VAL A 494 10.65 16.40 4.99
C VAL A 494 9.69 16.96 6.04
N GLY A 495 8.91 16.07 6.63
CA GLY A 495 8.01 16.40 7.72
C GLY A 495 8.72 16.36 9.06
N CYS A 496 8.36 17.26 9.96
CA CYS A 496 8.95 17.37 11.28
C CYS A 496 7.99 16.97 12.40
N ALA A 497 8.55 16.57 13.55
CA ALA A 497 7.76 16.15 14.72
C ALA A 497 6.91 17.27 15.35
N ASN A 498 7.21 18.54 15.05
CA ASN A 498 6.51 19.71 15.56
C ASN A 498 5.49 20.30 14.56
N GLY A 499 5.18 19.60 13.46
CA GLY A 499 4.25 20.09 12.43
C GLY A 499 4.86 20.95 11.34
N PHE A 500 6.16 21.26 11.43
CA PHE A 500 6.85 21.99 10.36
C PHE A 500 7.19 21.05 9.20
N ILE A 501 7.28 21.65 8.01
CA ILE A 501 7.80 20.97 6.82
C ILE A 501 9.01 21.74 6.33
N ALA A 502 10.10 21.00 6.08
CA ALA A 502 11.38 21.53 5.63
C ALA A 502 11.68 21.03 4.21
N ILE A 503 12.22 21.89 3.35
CA ILE A 503 12.70 21.49 2.02
C ILE A 503 14.17 21.87 1.88
N TRP A 504 14.97 20.89 1.45
CA TRP A 504 16.39 21.04 1.19
C TRP A 504 16.73 20.70 -0.25
N SER A 505 17.76 21.36 -0.76
CA SER A 505 18.46 20.93 -1.97
C SER A 505 19.69 20.12 -1.56
N ILE A 506 19.80 18.89 -2.07
CA ILE A 506 20.94 17.98 -1.80
C ILE A 506 22.22 18.44 -2.50
N VAL A 507 22.06 19.24 -3.57
CA VAL A 507 23.14 19.79 -4.38
C VAL A 507 23.77 20.98 -3.66
N SER A 508 22.94 21.80 -3.02
CA SER A 508 23.38 22.99 -2.30
C SER A 508 23.92 22.65 -0.92
N SER A 509 25.25 22.69 -0.78
CA SER A 509 25.85 23.06 0.50
C SER A 509 27.19 23.72 0.24
N GLN A 510 27.11 24.99 -0.17
CA GLN A 510 28.18 25.97 0.03
C GLN A 510 27.64 27.05 0.96
N THR A 511 27.64 26.75 2.24
CA THR A 511 27.83 27.79 3.25
C THR A 511 28.65 27.18 4.37
N SER A 512 29.52 27.96 4.98
CA SER A 512 30.47 27.65 6.05
C SER A 512 29.90 26.97 7.31
N ALA A 513 28.62 26.58 7.30
CA ALA A 513 27.94 25.91 8.40
C ALA A 513 28.03 24.37 8.26
N PRO A 514 28.24 23.63 9.36
CA PRO A 514 28.35 22.18 9.35
C PRO A 514 27.03 21.46 9.02
N ILE A 515 25.88 22.14 9.10
CA ILE A 515 24.54 21.56 8.87
C ILE A 515 23.81 22.39 7.79
N PRO A 516 23.30 21.77 6.70
CA PRO A 516 22.54 22.46 5.68
C PRO A 516 21.24 23.08 6.21
N ILE A 517 21.03 24.36 5.91
CA ILE A 517 19.80 25.08 6.28
C ILE A 517 18.75 24.84 5.19
N PRO A 518 17.49 24.51 5.55
CA PRO A 518 16.42 24.38 4.58
C PRO A 518 16.08 25.73 3.95
N TYR A 519 15.84 25.75 2.64
CA TYR A 519 15.39 26.99 1.96
C TYR A 519 13.89 27.25 2.18
N PHE A 520 13.15 26.22 2.60
CA PHE A 520 11.75 26.31 2.98
C PHE A 520 11.58 25.67 4.35
N TYR A 521 11.00 26.39 5.32
CA TYR A 521 10.68 25.84 6.63
C TYR A 521 9.44 26.55 7.19
N GLN A 522 8.28 25.90 7.10
CA GLN A 522 7.00 26.51 7.49
C GLN A 522 6.14 25.56 8.34
N PRO A 523 5.35 26.10 9.28
CA PRO A 523 4.40 25.33 10.09
C PRO A 523 3.15 24.99 9.25
N ILE A 524 3.13 23.81 8.64
CA ILE A 524 1.99 23.35 7.84
C ILE A 524 0.99 22.56 8.68
N HIS A 525 1.41 21.97 9.79
CA HIS A 525 0.56 21.25 10.74
C HIS A 525 0.80 21.74 12.16
N SER A 526 -0.11 21.39 13.07
CA SER A 526 0.03 21.75 14.49
C SER A 526 0.91 20.78 15.29
N THR A 527 1.10 19.55 14.78
CA THR A 527 1.85 18.48 15.47
C THR A 527 2.48 17.50 14.47
N TYR A 528 3.02 16.40 15.00
CA TYR A 528 3.77 15.34 14.33
C TYR A 528 3.27 14.98 12.93
N VAL A 529 4.06 15.33 11.90
CA VAL A 529 3.77 14.98 10.51
C VAL A 529 3.99 13.49 10.29
N LEU A 530 2.96 12.76 9.90
CA LEU A 530 2.99 11.31 9.73
C LEU A 530 3.59 10.88 8.39
N ASN A 531 3.19 11.57 7.32
CA ASN A 531 3.64 11.27 5.96
C ASN A 531 3.43 12.46 5.00
N LEU A 532 4.22 12.48 3.92
CA LEU A 532 4.20 13.47 2.84
C LEU A 532 4.25 12.78 1.49
N ALA A 533 3.56 13.32 0.50
CA ALA A 533 3.69 12.87 -0.90
C ALA A 533 3.62 14.07 -1.85
N SER A 534 4.51 14.12 -2.83
CA SER A 534 4.46 15.11 -3.91
C SER A 534 3.49 14.66 -5.01
N ALA A 535 2.80 15.60 -5.65
CA ALA A 535 2.02 15.36 -6.88
C ALA A 535 2.90 15.26 -8.14
N TYR A 536 4.14 14.81 -7.99
CA TYR A 536 5.07 14.57 -9.08
C TYR A 536 4.61 13.39 -9.97
N PRO A 537 4.76 13.46 -11.31
CA PRO A 537 5.36 14.54 -12.10
C PRO A 537 4.37 15.62 -12.56
N THR A 538 3.06 15.44 -12.38
CA THR A 538 2.05 16.31 -12.99
C THR A 538 2.07 17.73 -12.43
N ASN A 539 2.18 17.86 -11.11
CA ASN A 539 2.16 19.12 -10.39
C ASN A 539 3.19 19.08 -9.24
N ALA A 540 4.48 19.03 -9.57
CA ALA A 540 5.56 18.86 -8.58
C ALA A 540 5.58 19.92 -7.46
N HIS A 541 4.98 21.09 -7.68
CA HIS A 541 4.84 22.16 -6.69
C HIS A 541 3.76 21.88 -5.62
N LEU A 542 2.87 20.90 -5.85
CA LEU A 542 1.84 20.51 -4.89
C LEU A 542 2.31 19.33 -4.03
N ILE A 543 2.08 19.44 -2.74
CA ILE A 543 2.44 18.43 -1.73
C ILE A 543 1.21 18.15 -0.88
N THR A 544 0.95 16.87 -0.63
CA THR A 544 -0.02 16.45 0.38
C THR A 544 0.71 16.01 1.64
N SER A 545 0.17 16.40 2.79
CA SER A 545 0.68 16.05 4.10
C SER A 545 -0.42 15.49 5.01
N THR A 546 -0.03 14.53 5.85
CA THR A 546 -0.88 13.92 6.89
C THR A 546 -0.21 14.12 8.24
N SER A 547 -0.98 14.41 9.29
CA SER A 547 -0.45 14.63 10.63
C SER A 547 -1.32 14.00 11.71
N MET A 548 -0.75 13.90 12.91
CA MET A 548 -1.44 13.49 14.14
C MET A 548 -2.50 14.49 14.61
N ASP A 549 -2.58 15.69 14.03
CA ASP A 549 -3.74 16.58 14.23
C ASP A 549 -5.03 16.03 13.64
N GLY A 550 -4.93 15.00 12.79
CA GLY A 550 -6.05 14.35 12.14
C GLY A 550 -6.36 14.92 10.75
N GLU A 551 -5.63 15.95 10.32
CA GLU A 551 -5.89 16.63 9.07
C GLU A 551 -5.01 16.09 7.96
N THR A 552 -5.58 16.07 6.76
CA THR A 552 -4.84 15.84 5.52
C THR A 552 -4.95 17.11 4.70
N ARG A 553 -3.79 17.71 4.38
CA ARG A 553 -3.70 19.01 3.72
C ARG A 553 -3.01 18.85 2.38
N LEU A 554 -3.60 19.40 1.33
CA LEU A 554 -2.96 19.64 0.04
C LEU A 554 -2.51 21.09 0.01
N TRP A 555 -1.25 21.34 -0.28
CA TRP A 555 -0.71 22.69 -0.30
C TRP A 555 0.36 22.88 -1.39
N SER A 556 0.57 24.12 -1.80
CA SER A 556 1.59 24.50 -2.78
C SER A 556 2.86 24.98 -2.11
N VAL A 557 4.04 24.57 -2.62
CA VAL A 557 5.35 25.09 -2.19
C VAL A 557 5.50 26.59 -2.53
N LEU A 558 4.79 27.07 -3.55
CA LEU A 558 4.88 28.46 -4.01
C LEU A 558 4.28 29.45 -3.00
N ASP A 559 3.08 29.15 -2.49
CA ASP A 559 2.41 29.92 -1.45
C ASP A 559 1.57 29.00 -0.54
N PRO A 560 2.18 28.40 0.50
CA PRO A 560 1.50 27.44 1.36
C PRO A 560 0.37 28.04 2.20
N GLN A 561 0.31 29.35 2.37
CA GLN A 561 -0.72 30.00 3.17
C GLN A 561 -2.00 30.24 2.38
N LYS A 562 -1.88 30.59 1.10
CA LYS A 562 -3.03 30.83 0.23
C LYS A 562 -3.53 29.56 -0.45
N ASP A 563 -2.61 28.73 -0.90
CA ASP A 563 -2.93 27.53 -1.67
C ASP A 563 -2.97 26.31 -0.76
N LEU A 564 -3.85 26.32 0.25
CA LEU A 564 -4.02 25.22 1.20
C LEU A 564 -5.48 24.75 1.21
N VAL A 565 -5.67 23.44 1.05
CA VAL A 565 -6.97 22.79 1.08
C VAL A 565 -6.92 21.60 2.03
N GLU A 566 -7.92 21.49 2.90
CA GLU A 566 -8.02 20.44 3.90
C GLU A 566 -9.11 19.44 3.50
N SER A 567 -8.86 18.15 3.76
CA SER A 567 -9.92 17.13 3.72
C SER A 567 -10.62 17.03 5.07
N ASN A 568 -11.69 16.23 5.15
CA ASN A 568 -12.30 15.87 6.44
C ASN A 568 -11.26 15.40 7.45
N ARG A 569 -11.36 15.95 8.67
CA ARG A 569 -10.51 15.61 9.80
C ARG A 569 -10.85 14.22 10.33
N MET A 570 -9.82 13.45 10.61
CA MET A 570 -9.87 12.10 11.17
C MET A 570 -9.47 12.13 12.65
N ARG A 571 -9.98 11.23 13.48
CA ARG A 571 -9.52 11.12 14.89
C ARG A 571 -8.16 10.45 14.97
N VAL A 572 -7.91 9.48 14.09
CA VAL A 572 -6.61 8.81 13.96
C VAL A 572 -6.04 9.06 12.58
N GLY A 573 -4.99 9.88 12.48
CA GLY A 573 -4.32 10.18 11.21
C GLY A 573 -3.73 8.91 10.57
N SER A 574 -3.91 8.75 9.26
CA SER A 574 -3.26 7.67 8.51
C SER A 574 -1.80 8.02 8.19
N PRO A 575 -0.82 7.16 8.53
CA PRO A 575 0.57 7.36 8.15
C PRO A 575 0.88 6.88 6.72
N HIS A 576 -0.16 6.52 5.96
CA HIS A 576 -0.06 5.98 4.61
C HIS A 576 -0.65 6.96 3.60
N LEU A 577 0.23 7.50 2.76
CA LEU A 577 -0.08 8.48 1.74
C LEU A 577 0.79 8.22 0.53
N SER A 578 0.19 8.20 -0.65
CA SER A 578 0.90 8.09 -1.93
C SER A 578 0.16 8.88 -3.00
N TYR A 579 0.90 9.39 -3.98
CA TYR A 579 0.34 10.00 -5.17
C TYR A 579 0.37 9.02 -6.35
N SER A 580 -0.72 8.95 -7.11
CA SER A 580 -0.77 8.20 -8.36
C SER A 580 -0.89 9.16 -9.55
N PRO A 581 0.14 9.22 -10.42
CA PRO A 581 0.10 10.09 -11.59
C PRO A 581 -0.88 9.59 -12.65
N LEU A 582 -1.16 8.28 -12.73
CA LEU A 582 -2.19 7.73 -13.63
C LEU A 582 -3.61 8.15 -13.25
N LEU A 583 -3.85 8.47 -11.98
CA LEU A 583 -5.18 8.78 -11.43
C LEU A 583 -5.34 10.28 -11.10
N HIS A 584 -4.29 11.09 -11.24
CA HIS A 584 -4.23 12.47 -10.77
C HIS A 584 -4.76 12.67 -9.34
N SER A 585 -4.47 11.70 -8.46
CA SER A 585 -5.11 11.61 -7.15
C SER A 585 -4.15 11.05 -6.11
N PHE A 586 -4.33 11.50 -4.87
CA PHE A 586 -3.69 10.92 -3.71
C PHE A 586 -4.51 9.76 -3.16
N LEU A 587 -3.81 8.77 -2.63
CA LEU A 587 -4.36 7.55 -2.06
C LEU A 587 -3.93 7.48 -0.59
N SER A 588 -4.91 7.27 0.29
CA SER A 588 -4.69 7.16 1.73
C SER A 588 -5.69 6.17 2.33
N SER A 589 -5.60 5.91 3.63
CA SER A 589 -6.61 5.17 4.39
C SER A 589 -7.39 6.11 5.30
N ASP A 590 -8.57 5.64 5.69
CA ASP A 590 -9.46 6.24 6.68
C ASP A 590 -9.36 5.45 8.01
N GLU A 591 -9.87 6.02 9.11
CA GLU A 591 -9.91 5.40 10.44
C GLU A 591 -10.96 4.29 10.54
N ASN A 592 -11.93 4.29 9.61
CA ASN A 592 -12.99 3.30 9.51
C ASN A 592 -12.60 2.11 8.59
N ASP A 593 -11.30 1.89 8.37
CA ASP A 593 -10.76 0.82 7.52
C ASP A 593 -11.22 0.88 6.05
N PHE A 594 -11.44 2.10 5.56
CA PHE A 594 -11.65 2.36 4.14
C PHE A 594 -10.35 2.88 3.49
N ALA A 595 -10.13 2.52 2.24
CA ALA A 595 -9.21 3.27 1.39
C ALA A 595 -9.96 4.47 0.81
N ARG A 596 -9.30 5.64 0.79
CA ARG A 596 -9.83 6.86 0.22
C ARG A 596 -8.92 7.40 -0.88
N LEU A 597 -9.56 7.96 -1.88
CA LEU A 597 -8.97 8.65 -3.01
C LEU A 597 -9.31 10.14 -2.93
N LEU A 598 -8.29 10.98 -3.05
CA LEU A 598 -8.34 12.43 -2.96
C LEU A 598 -7.85 13.01 -4.30
N ALA A 599 -8.78 13.36 -5.18
CA ALA A 599 -8.44 13.97 -6.47
C ALA A 599 -7.87 15.38 -6.24
N VAL A 600 -6.80 15.73 -6.96
CA VAL A 600 -6.08 17.01 -6.73
C VAL A 600 -7.01 18.23 -6.79
N ARG A 601 -7.89 18.29 -7.80
CA ARG A 601 -8.83 19.43 -7.99
C ARG A 601 -10.08 19.36 -7.11
N ARG A 602 -10.35 18.23 -6.47
CA ARG A 602 -11.53 18.00 -5.61
C ARG A 602 -11.11 17.47 -4.24
N PHE A 603 -9.99 17.97 -3.73
CA PHE A 603 -9.29 17.43 -2.56
C PHE A 603 -10.11 17.48 -1.26
N TYR A 604 -11.01 18.46 -1.15
CA TYR A 604 -11.94 18.61 -0.02
C TYR A 604 -12.96 17.47 0.08
N THR A 605 -13.22 16.73 -1.02
CA THR A 605 -14.08 15.54 -1.01
C THR A 605 -13.25 14.26 -1.08
N THR A 606 -13.70 13.23 -0.38
CA THR A 606 -13.02 11.93 -0.34
C THR A 606 -13.86 10.87 -1.03
N THR A 607 -13.29 10.11 -1.97
CA THR A 607 -13.96 8.97 -2.60
C THR A 607 -13.47 7.67 -1.96
N ALA A 608 -14.35 6.88 -1.33
CA ALA A 608 -13.97 5.55 -0.85
C ALA A 608 -13.67 4.61 -2.04
N ILE A 609 -12.61 3.81 -2.00
CA ILE A 609 -12.17 2.93 -3.11
C ILE A 609 -11.86 1.48 -2.71
N ALA A 610 -11.86 1.17 -1.41
CA ALA A 610 -11.80 -0.20 -0.89
C ALA A 610 -12.23 -0.18 0.59
N ARG A 611 -12.54 -1.36 1.12
CA ARG A 611 -12.85 -1.57 2.54
C ARG A 611 -12.13 -2.80 3.04
N PHE A 612 -11.59 -2.72 4.25
CA PHE A 612 -10.75 -3.75 4.84
C PHE A 612 -11.34 -4.30 6.14
N SER A 613 -10.97 -5.54 6.45
CA SER A 613 -11.37 -6.22 7.68
C SER A 613 -10.66 -5.68 8.92
N SER A 614 -9.52 -5.01 8.76
CA SER A 614 -8.77 -4.41 9.85
C SER A 614 -8.01 -3.16 9.38
N THR A 615 -7.35 -2.50 10.33
CA THR A 615 -6.57 -1.29 10.07
C THR A 615 -5.45 -1.50 9.06
N VAL A 616 -5.30 -0.52 8.18
CA VAL A 616 -4.20 -0.47 7.20
C VAL A 616 -2.89 -0.20 7.93
N SER A 617 -1.91 -1.08 7.75
CA SER A 617 -0.55 -1.00 8.32
C SER A 617 0.53 -0.72 7.27
N SER A 618 0.24 -0.87 5.98
CA SER A 618 1.15 -0.50 4.90
C SER A 618 0.41 -0.21 3.59
N LEU A 619 1.07 0.50 2.68
CA LEU A 619 0.54 0.91 1.38
C LEU A 619 1.63 0.74 0.32
N ALA A 620 1.34 -0.01 -0.75
CA ALA A 620 2.15 0.02 -1.96
C ALA A 620 1.65 1.15 -2.87
N PRO A 621 2.51 2.11 -3.25
CA PRO A 621 2.13 3.14 -4.21
C PRO A 621 1.75 2.51 -5.56
N CYS A 622 0.86 3.14 -6.33
CA CYS A 622 0.64 2.73 -7.72
C CYS A 622 1.97 2.75 -8.49
N SER A 623 2.15 1.78 -9.38
CA SER A 623 3.26 1.84 -10.33
C SER A 623 3.01 2.95 -11.35
N ALA A 624 4.07 3.51 -11.92
CA ALA A 624 3.95 4.38 -13.11
C ALA A 624 3.32 3.62 -14.30
N TRP A 625 3.32 2.29 -14.26
CA TRP A 625 2.88 1.43 -15.36
C TRP A 625 1.46 0.88 -15.21
N HIS A 626 0.83 0.97 -14.03
CA HIS A 626 -0.54 0.50 -13.80
C HIS A 626 -1.22 1.20 -12.59
N PRO A 627 -2.56 1.36 -12.61
CA PRO A 627 -3.31 2.05 -11.56
C PRO A 627 -3.59 1.18 -10.32
N SER A 628 -3.25 -0.11 -10.32
CA SER A 628 -3.47 -0.99 -9.16
C SER A 628 -2.67 -0.52 -7.95
N VAL A 629 -3.38 -0.26 -6.85
CA VAL A 629 -2.83 0.08 -5.52
C VAL A 629 -3.00 -1.14 -4.61
N MET A 630 -2.10 -1.30 -3.64
CA MET A 630 -2.18 -2.39 -2.67
C MET A 630 -2.11 -1.88 -1.24
N TYR A 631 -2.96 -2.44 -0.38
CA TYR A 631 -3.07 -2.12 1.04
C TYR A 631 -2.74 -3.36 1.88
N GLY A 632 -1.89 -3.18 2.87
CA GLY A 632 -1.53 -4.19 3.84
C GLY A 632 -2.26 -3.93 5.14
N CYS A 633 -2.86 -4.95 5.71
CA CYS A 633 -3.66 -4.85 6.92
C CYS A 633 -2.94 -5.46 8.12
N THR A 634 -3.30 -5.00 9.32
CA THR A 634 -2.86 -5.58 10.59
C THR A 634 -3.28 -7.04 10.76
N SER A 635 -4.37 -7.46 10.11
CA SER A 635 -4.82 -8.87 10.05
C SER A 635 -3.94 -9.77 9.17
N GLY A 636 -2.85 -9.25 8.60
CA GLY A 636 -1.99 -10.01 7.69
C GLY A 636 -2.53 -10.13 6.26
N ALA A 637 -3.61 -9.44 5.92
CA ALA A 637 -4.16 -9.42 4.57
C ALA A 637 -3.45 -8.38 3.68
N ALA A 638 -3.04 -8.78 2.48
CA ALA A 638 -2.60 -7.85 1.43
C ALA A 638 -3.67 -7.79 0.34
N VAL A 639 -4.27 -6.62 0.11
CA VAL A 639 -5.43 -6.45 -0.78
C VAL A 639 -5.12 -5.43 -1.86
N ALA A 640 -5.33 -5.79 -3.13
CA ALA A 640 -5.19 -4.89 -4.26
C ALA A 640 -6.54 -4.43 -4.80
N THR A 641 -6.57 -3.21 -5.32
CA THR A 641 -7.74 -2.61 -5.96
C THR A 641 -7.28 -1.67 -7.07
N ASN A 642 -8.03 -1.60 -8.16
CA ASN A 642 -7.85 -0.59 -9.20
C ASN A 642 -9.02 0.42 -9.11
N PRO A 643 -8.75 1.66 -8.69
CA PRO A 643 -9.81 2.65 -8.48
C PRO A 643 -10.23 3.37 -9.77
N ILE A 644 -9.60 3.13 -10.93
CA ILE A 644 -9.80 3.94 -12.14
C ILE A 644 -11.26 3.98 -12.60
N ARG A 645 -11.97 2.85 -12.55
CA ARG A 645 -13.37 2.76 -12.96
C ARG A 645 -14.29 3.58 -12.07
N ARG A 646 -14.11 3.45 -10.75
CA ARG A 646 -14.89 4.22 -9.78
C ARG A 646 -14.56 5.71 -9.81
N LEU A 647 -13.29 6.05 -10.07
CA LEU A 647 -12.86 7.43 -10.28
C LEU A 647 -13.57 8.07 -11.48
N LEU A 648 -13.72 7.34 -12.59
CA LEU A 648 -14.40 7.81 -13.80
C LEU A 648 -15.93 7.74 -13.68
N HIS A 649 -16.44 6.74 -12.96
CA HIS A 649 -17.84 6.42 -12.82
C HIS A 649 -18.19 6.13 -11.36
N VAL A 650 -18.65 7.16 -10.64
CA VAL A 650 -18.93 7.10 -9.20
C VAL A 650 -19.88 5.96 -8.79
N LYS A 651 -20.84 5.61 -9.66
CA LYS A 651 -21.83 4.54 -9.42
C LYS A 651 -21.32 3.13 -9.72
N GLU A 652 -20.12 2.95 -10.27
CA GLU A 652 -19.62 1.61 -10.56
C GLU A 652 -19.25 0.81 -9.32
N LYS A 653 -19.52 -0.49 -9.39
CA LYS A 653 -19.13 -1.45 -8.36
C LYS A 653 -17.61 -1.51 -8.30
N GLN A 654 -17.08 -1.37 -7.09
CA GLN A 654 -15.65 -1.49 -6.86
C GLN A 654 -15.30 -2.95 -6.56
N TRP A 655 -14.27 -3.44 -7.23
CA TRP A 655 -13.70 -4.74 -6.99
C TRP A 655 -12.39 -4.61 -6.22
N GLN A 656 -12.12 -5.56 -5.37
CA GLN A 656 -10.83 -5.74 -4.72
C GLN A 656 -10.46 -7.22 -4.73
N GLN A 657 -9.16 -7.50 -4.72
CA GLN A 657 -8.65 -8.87 -4.74
C GLN A 657 -7.56 -9.02 -3.67
N THR A 658 -7.77 -9.97 -2.77
CA THR A 658 -6.77 -10.32 -1.75
C THR A 658 -5.66 -11.13 -2.41
N TRP A 659 -4.41 -10.69 -2.24
CA TRP A 659 -3.22 -11.39 -2.70
C TRP A 659 -2.98 -12.65 -1.87
N PHE A 660 -2.92 -12.47 -0.55
CA PHE A 660 -2.83 -13.52 0.45
C PHE A 660 -3.27 -12.99 1.81
N THR A 661 -3.54 -13.89 2.75
CA THR A 661 -3.55 -13.56 4.17
C THR A 661 -2.45 -14.35 4.88
N HIS A 662 -1.79 -13.70 5.82
CA HIS A 662 -0.73 -14.25 6.63
C HIS A 662 -1.19 -14.31 8.08
N GLU A 663 -1.08 -15.48 8.68
CA GLU A 663 -1.29 -15.67 10.11
C GLU A 663 0.04 -16.07 10.75
N TRP A 664 0.34 -15.50 11.91
CA TRP A 664 1.51 -15.86 12.68
C TRP A 664 1.12 -16.22 14.09
N VAL A 665 1.71 -17.30 14.60
CA VAL A 665 1.59 -17.68 16.01
C VAL A 665 2.97 -17.87 16.63
N ARG A 666 3.08 -17.42 17.87
CA ARG A 666 4.26 -17.59 18.70
C ARG A 666 4.49 -19.07 19.00
N GLY A 667 5.72 -19.54 18.81
CA GLY A 667 6.09 -20.90 19.23
C GLY A 667 6.26 -21.02 20.74
N ASP A 668 6.43 -22.25 21.23
CA ASP A 668 6.47 -22.55 22.68
C ASP A 668 7.59 -21.82 23.44
N ASP A 669 8.72 -21.57 22.78
CA ASP A 669 9.85 -20.86 23.39
C ASP A 669 9.81 -19.36 23.13
N THR A 670 10.33 -18.59 24.09
CA THR A 670 10.43 -17.13 24.00
C THR A 670 11.28 -16.67 22.82
N ASP A 671 12.30 -17.43 22.45
CA ASP A 671 13.20 -17.16 21.31
C ASP A 671 12.76 -17.83 20.00
N SER A 672 11.57 -18.44 19.97
CA SER A 672 11.05 -19.02 18.73
C SER A 672 10.82 -17.93 17.67
N PRO A 673 11.17 -18.14 16.39
CA PRO A 673 10.72 -17.29 15.28
C PRO A 673 9.20 -17.37 15.04
N GLY A 674 8.54 -18.37 15.65
CA GLY A 674 7.12 -18.64 15.47
C GLY A 674 6.82 -19.44 14.20
N ILE A 675 5.53 -19.63 13.95
CA ILE A 675 5.00 -20.38 12.81
C ILE A 675 4.13 -19.43 12.00
N SER A 676 4.35 -19.41 10.68
CA SER A 676 3.57 -18.61 9.73
C SER A 676 2.74 -19.51 8.83
N ARG A 677 1.47 -19.15 8.57
CA ARG A 677 0.57 -19.79 7.61
C ARG A 677 0.14 -18.76 6.60
N PHE A 678 0.21 -19.15 5.32
CA PHE A 678 -0.30 -18.35 4.23
C PHE A 678 -1.58 -18.99 3.70
N HIS A 679 -2.61 -18.16 3.56
CA HIS A 679 -3.80 -18.51 2.80
C HIS A 679 -3.76 -17.77 1.47
N ASP A 680 -4.05 -18.51 0.41
CA ASP A 680 -3.88 -18.12 -0.97
C ASP A 680 -5.10 -18.55 -1.78
N GLY A 681 -5.26 -18.02 -3.00
CA GLY A 681 -6.37 -18.42 -3.89
C GLY A 681 -7.69 -17.66 -3.70
N TYR A 682 -7.62 -16.45 -3.14
CA TYR A 682 -8.79 -15.58 -3.02
C TYR A 682 -9.35 -15.17 -4.38
N ARG A 683 -10.68 -15.16 -4.47
CA ARG A 683 -11.39 -14.61 -5.64
C ARG A 683 -11.50 -13.10 -5.50
N ALA A 684 -11.63 -12.41 -6.64
CA ALA A 684 -11.99 -11.01 -6.64
C ALA A 684 -13.41 -10.84 -6.07
N GLU A 685 -13.60 -9.87 -5.20
CA GLU A 685 -14.86 -9.59 -4.53
C GLU A 685 -15.30 -8.16 -4.83
N SER A 686 -16.60 -7.98 -5.08
CA SER A 686 -17.20 -6.65 -5.15
C SER A 686 -17.66 -6.23 -3.76
N ILE A 687 -17.17 -5.10 -3.26
CA ILE A 687 -17.49 -4.65 -1.89
C ILE A 687 -18.40 -3.42 -1.92
N SER A 688 -19.39 -3.44 -1.02
CA SER A 688 -20.20 -2.25 -0.75
C SER A 688 -19.36 -1.21 0.01
N LEU A 689 -19.22 -0.05 -0.61
CA LEU A 689 -18.52 1.10 -0.06
C LEU A 689 -19.47 2.10 0.61
N LEU A 690 -20.71 1.68 0.88
CA LEU A 690 -21.62 2.43 1.73
C LEU A 690 -21.05 2.49 3.13
N ARG A 691 -21.03 3.70 3.71
CA ARG A 691 -20.56 3.94 5.08
C ARG A 691 -21.54 3.46 6.14
N ASN A 692 -22.74 3.03 5.74
CA ASN A 692 -23.73 2.47 6.65
C ASN A 692 -23.22 1.12 7.16
N MET A 693 -22.95 1.05 8.47
CA MET A 693 -22.36 -0.12 9.12
C MET A 693 -23.36 -1.26 9.36
N MET A 694 -24.61 -1.11 8.92
CA MET A 694 -25.62 -2.18 9.02
C MET A 694 -25.14 -3.43 8.27
N GLY A 695 -25.00 -4.53 9.01
CA GLY A 695 -24.47 -5.80 8.49
C GLY A 695 -22.95 -5.89 8.45
N ASP A 696 -22.21 -4.93 9.02
CA ASP A 696 -20.75 -5.05 9.14
C ASP A 696 -20.38 -6.23 10.05
N ARG A 697 -19.42 -7.04 9.61
CA ARG A 697 -18.84 -8.15 10.39
C ARG A 697 -18.22 -7.67 11.71
N LYS A 698 -17.85 -6.40 11.80
CA LYS A 698 -17.34 -5.77 13.03
C LYS A 698 -18.44 -5.44 14.04
N MET A 699 -19.70 -5.42 13.64
CA MET A 699 -20.81 -5.22 14.56
C MET A 699 -21.27 -6.54 15.14
N VAL A 700 -20.99 -6.75 16.43
CA VAL A 700 -21.52 -7.88 17.19
C VAL A 700 -22.45 -7.32 18.26
N ASN A 701 -23.73 -7.72 18.22
CA ASN A 701 -24.79 -7.21 19.11
C ASN A 701 -24.92 -5.67 19.11
N GLY A 702 -24.69 -5.02 17.96
CA GLY A 702 -24.74 -3.56 17.82
C GLY A 702 -23.52 -2.82 18.39
N VAL A 703 -22.51 -3.53 18.88
CA VAL A 703 -21.24 -2.97 19.34
C VAL A 703 -20.16 -3.22 18.30
N MET A 704 -19.39 -2.19 17.97
CA MET A 704 -18.20 -2.36 17.12
C MET A 704 -17.09 -3.07 17.90
N ILE A 705 -16.64 -4.19 17.37
CA ILE A 705 -15.48 -4.93 17.87
C ILE A 705 -14.26 -4.57 17.02
N ILE A 706 -13.16 -4.23 17.70
CA ILE A 706 -11.84 -4.05 17.10
C ILE A 706 -10.98 -5.24 17.49
N THR A 707 -10.56 -6.03 16.50
CA THR A 707 -9.65 -7.15 16.71
C THR A 707 -8.21 -6.65 16.74
N ILE A 708 -7.49 -6.96 17.82
CA ILE A 708 -6.05 -6.70 17.92
C ILE A 708 -5.31 -7.94 17.44
N TYR A 709 -4.42 -7.77 16.48
CA TYR A 709 -3.59 -8.83 15.93
C TYR A 709 -2.17 -8.76 16.50
N GLU A 710 -1.49 -9.90 16.58
CA GLU A 710 -0.08 -9.98 16.96
C GLU A 710 0.80 -9.23 15.94
N GLU A 711 1.89 -8.61 16.43
CA GLU A 711 2.80 -7.82 15.58
C GLU A 711 3.38 -8.69 14.46
N GLY A 712 3.67 -9.97 14.74
CA GLY A 712 4.20 -10.92 13.77
C GLY A 712 3.29 -11.12 12.55
N THR A 713 1.98 -10.99 12.72
CA THR A 713 0.95 -11.21 11.69
C THR A 713 0.90 -10.06 10.68
N HIS A 714 1.20 -8.83 11.11
CA HIS A 714 0.98 -7.62 10.32
C HIS A 714 1.74 -7.61 8.99
N ILE A 715 1.12 -7.04 7.96
CA ILE A 715 1.83 -6.61 6.74
C ILE A 715 2.45 -5.23 7.00
N THR A 716 3.76 -5.18 7.22
CA THR A 716 4.46 -3.97 7.67
C THR A 716 5.05 -3.16 6.52
N ALA A 717 5.29 -3.78 5.37
CA ALA A 717 5.76 -3.07 4.17
C ALA A 717 5.22 -3.73 2.90
N LEU A 718 4.89 -2.92 1.90
CA LEU A 718 4.44 -3.38 0.57
C LEU A 718 5.04 -2.49 -0.51
N SER A 719 5.38 -3.09 -1.66
CA SER A 719 5.94 -2.34 -2.78
C SER A 719 5.69 -3.06 -4.11
N TRP A 720 5.22 -2.30 -5.10
CA TRP A 720 5.30 -2.70 -6.52
C TRP A 720 6.69 -2.40 -7.07
N ASN A 721 7.18 -3.22 -7.99
CA ASN A 721 8.41 -2.90 -8.70
C ASN A 721 8.13 -1.75 -9.70
N PRO A 722 8.83 -0.60 -9.59
CA PRO A 722 8.57 0.57 -10.43
C PRO A 722 9.15 0.42 -11.85
N ASN A 723 9.99 -0.58 -12.11
CA ASN A 723 10.67 -0.75 -13.39
C ASN A 723 9.75 -1.43 -14.41
N GLN A 724 9.72 -0.89 -15.64
CA GLN A 724 8.82 -1.32 -16.71
C GLN A 724 8.82 -2.84 -16.94
N ALA A 725 10.02 -3.42 -17.07
CA ALA A 725 10.18 -4.84 -17.38
C ALA A 725 9.61 -5.76 -16.30
N CYS A 726 9.43 -5.27 -15.08
CA CYS A 726 9.01 -6.07 -13.93
C CYS A 726 7.82 -5.43 -13.22
N ALA A 727 7.04 -4.59 -13.91
CA ALA A 727 5.95 -3.81 -13.31
C ALA A 727 4.86 -4.69 -12.65
N GLY A 728 4.73 -5.95 -13.05
CA GLY A 728 3.83 -6.92 -12.42
C GLY A 728 4.33 -7.51 -11.10
N TRP A 729 5.57 -7.25 -10.70
CA TRP A 729 6.14 -7.85 -9.49
C TRP A 729 5.79 -7.03 -8.26
N ALA A 730 5.42 -7.74 -7.20
CA ALA A 730 5.16 -7.14 -5.90
C ALA A 730 5.98 -7.82 -4.81
N SER A 731 6.22 -7.07 -3.74
CA SER A 731 6.80 -7.59 -2.51
C SER A 731 5.95 -7.19 -1.30
N ALA A 732 5.87 -8.11 -0.33
CA ALA A 732 5.26 -7.90 0.98
C ALA A 732 6.23 -8.31 2.08
N GLY A 733 6.45 -7.42 3.05
CA GLY A 733 7.22 -7.67 4.27
C GLY A 733 6.29 -7.75 5.47
N MET A 734 6.56 -8.69 6.36
CA MET A 734 5.73 -8.98 7.51
C MET A 734 6.43 -8.67 8.83
N GLY A 735 5.64 -8.52 9.89
CA GLY A 735 6.15 -8.25 11.23
C GLY A 735 6.98 -9.39 11.82
N CYS A 736 6.79 -10.63 11.35
CA CYS A 736 7.59 -11.78 11.75
C CYS A 736 8.96 -11.87 11.05
N GLY A 737 9.26 -10.97 10.10
CA GLY A 737 10.53 -10.93 9.38
C GLY A 737 10.60 -11.77 8.10
N LEU A 738 9.46 -12.29 7.64
CA LEU A 738 9.36 -12.88 6.31
C LEU A 738 9.09 -11.81 5.25
N ILE A 739 9.59 -12.04 4.04
CA ILE A 739 9.32 -11.26 2.84
C ILE A 739 8.82 -12.21 1.75
N ARG A 740 7.67 -11.92 1.16
CA ARG A 740 7.14 -12.60 -0.03
C ARG A 740 7.36 -11.72 -1.26
N VAL A 741 7.89 -12.30 -2.33
CA VAL A 741 8.04 -11.66 -3.64
C VAL A 741 7.38 -12.54 -4.69
N GLU A 742 6.47 -11.99 -5.48
CA GLU A 742 5.70 -12.73 -6.49
C GLU A 742 5.47 -11.87 -7.72
N ASP A 743 5.34 -12.52 -8.87
CA ASP A 743 4.84 -11.89 -10.08
C ASP A 743 3.31 -11.98 -10.11
N LEU A 744 2.64 -10.85 -9.90
CA LEU A 744 1.18 -10.76 -9.81
C LEU A 744 0.52 -10.38 -11.13
N ALA A 745 1.31 -10.08 -12.17
CA ALA A 745 0.74 -9.93 -13.48
C ALA A 745 0.24 -11.30 -13.96
N THR A 746 -1.08 -11.44 -14.09
CA THR A 746 -1.74 -12.69 -14.52
C THR A 746 -1.92 -12.77 -16.02
#